data_AF-A0A6N3XCZ2-F1
#
_entry.id   AF-A0A6N3XCZ2-F1
#
_cell.length_a   1.000
_cell.length_b   1.000
_cell.length_c   1.000
_cell.angle_alpha   90.00
_cell.angle_beta   90.00
_cell.angle_gamma   90.00
#
_symmetry.space_group_name_H-M   'P 1'
#
loop_
_entity.id
_entity.type
_entity.pdbx_description
1 polymer ?
#
loop_
_entity_poly.entity_id
_entity_poly.type
_entity_poly.pdbx_seq_one_letter_code
_entity_poly.pdbx_strand_id
1 'polypeptide(L)'
;MLWRWLPLLLIWLLATVADRAWLAADQAIPAWDPADYLNSAVDHGRALGLLPGGEWRGWRELLLLSPKIPPLASLVHGTVMAVAGEGPDQASWALALWHGLLLLALDGWARQLHSSRLAILSLVLTAIAPGLVSLRVNFTLDLALTAVTTLALWQLWCWQRPTPQGGGHWVAAMLAALGLAAALLVKQSAILILAAPYLWAVVTGVGSHRRRQQLVAGMALVLALVLPWLHQNWMTTIGGTYRAVVVSAINEKDPPVFSTTSLLWYPRLWWQQLGSVPWIGALLGLGLTLRRGLQARRMIPRIPRLPLPAGWGWLLGCTVSGWLLTTMSPNKDARYIAPVLALLILWISLGWLVLISTMQRWLGSWRAYGALTVSLLLATGHSAVGRVAAIHKTAGAPPVISLVTFLRQYTSNSPTTLVMVPGSADVNDHTATYYGRLNGGQLLARSLGAAHHSLVLDHAEWVALATGDQGHHREHDRQLSHSVRKDGRFQRMRQWPWSQGRSVELWQRRPDAARGQPFAQQFVTMAQGLAHGPSGLAQFIQQIGPHHQLDGHFLYQRSVEVWARQRLAQQPQATDALWSLAALNILQQDARAADHWLNQLNNALPENPWPTTYRAAVLLIDWKPWSARRVAHGHPRFQDEPLLKAVGELAAVVGGDLTRLPALQASWPRAVDQVNQTL
;
A
#
# COMPACT_ATOMS: atom_id res chain seq x y z
N MET A 1 35.80 -15.15 -6.44
CA MET A 1 34.75 -14.15 -6.12
C MET A 1 33.35 -14.77 -5.99
N LEU A 2 32.96 -15.72 -6.86
CA LEU A 2 31.65 -16.40 -6.84
C LEU A 2 31.35 -17.23 -5.57
N TRP A 3 32.35 -17.91 -5.00
CA TRP A 3 32.21 -18.72 -3.78
C TRP A 3 31.64 -17.96 -2.57
N ARG A 4 31.80 -16.63 -2.51
CA ARG A 4 31.25 -15.79 -1.44
C ARG A 4 29.72 -15.76 -1.45
N TRP A 5 29.13 -15.79 -2.65
CA TRP A 5 27.70 -15.64 -2.88
C TRP A 5 26.96 -16.98 -2.97
N LEU A 6 27.70 -18.09 -3.08
CA LEU A 6 27.14 -19.43 -3.19
C LEU A 6 26.16 -19.78 -2.06
N PRO A 7 26.43 -19.51 -0.76
CA PRO A 7 25.47 -19.82 0.30
C PRO A 7 24.16 -19.04 0.17
N LEU A 8 24.24 -17.76 -0.22
CA LEU A 8 23.07 -16.92 -0.45
C LEU A 8 22.23 -17.48 -1.60
N LEU A 9 22.86 -17.80 -2.74
CA LEU A 9 22.19 -18.33 -3.90
C LEU A 9 21.51 -19.68 -3.58
N LEU A 10 22.21 -20.59 -2.91
CA LEU A 10 21.67 -21.90 -2.52
C LEU A 10 20.49 -21.77 -1.57
N ILE A 11 20.61 -20.94 -0.53
CA ILE A 11 19.52 -20.72 0.43
C ILE A 11 18.32 -20.10 -0.26
N TRP A 12 18.54 -19.11 -1.14
CA TRP A 12 17.49 -18.47 -1.90
C TRP A 12 16.77 -19.44 -2.86
N LEU A 13 17.51 -20.28 -3.57
CA LEU A 13 16.95 -21.30 -4.47
C LEU A 13 16.15 -22.35 -3.69
N LEU A 14 16.70 -22.90 -2.60
CA LEU A 14 16.02 -23.88 -1.76
C LEU A 14 14.73 -23.31 -1.14
N ALA A 15 14.81 -22.07 -0.63
CA ALA A 15 13.68 -21.31 -0.16
C ALA A 15 12.60 -21.18 -1.24
N THR A 16 12.99 -20.75 -2.44
CA THR A 16 12.07 -20.55 -3.56
C THR A 16 11.43 -21.86 -4.02
N VAL A 17 12.20 -22.95 -4.11
CA VAL A 17 11.67 -24.29 -4.44
C VAL A 17 10.65 -24.75 -3.40
N ALA A 18 10.94 -24.56 -2.11
CA ALA A 18 10.00 -24.89 -1.05
C ALA A 18 8.70 -24.07 -1.14
N ASP A 19 8.80 -22.78 -1.47
CA ASP A 19 7.63 -21.92 -1.67
C ASP A 19 6.80 -22.36 -2.88
N ARG A 20 7.47 -22.72 -4.00
CA ARG A 20 6.78 -23.25 -5.19
C ARG A 20 6.08 -24.57 -4.92
N ALA A 21 6.72 -25.47 -4.18
CA ALA A 21 6.11 -26.74 -3.78
C ALA A 21 4.89 -26.52 -2.87
N TRP A 22 4.95 -25.55 -1.96
CA TRP A 22 3.82 -25.19 -1.11
C TRP A 22 2.67 -24.57 -1.91
N LEU A 23 2.95 -23.58 -2.77
CA LEU A 23 1.95 -22.92 -3.61
C LEU A 23 1.27 -23.91 -4.56
N ALA A 24 2.01 -24.86 -5.14
CA ALA A 24 1.43 -25.89 -5.99
C ALA A 24 0.49 -26.85 -5.23
N ALA A 25 0.65 -26.98 -3.91
CA ALA A 25 -0.20 -27.83 -3.08
C ALA A 25 -1.40 -27.08 -2.48
N ASP A 26 -1.27 -25.77 -2.26
CA ASP A 26 -2.29 -24.89 -1.69
C ASP A 26 -3.23 -24.37 -2.77
N GLN A 27 -4.54 -24.57 -2.58
CA GLN A 27 -5.57 -24.13 -3.53
C GLN A 27 -6.30 -22.86 -3.04
N ALA A 28 -5.72 -22.14 -2.07
CA ALA A 28 -6.31 -20.90 -1.60
C ALA A 28 -6.27 -19.84 -2.71
N ILE A 29 -7.32 -19.02 -2.77
CA ILE A 29 -7.37 -17.89 -3.67
C ILE A 29 -7.01 -16.60 -2.92
N PRO A 30 -6.35 -15.63 -3.57
CA PRO A 30 -6.02 -14.37 -2.92
C PRO A 30 -7.32 -13.61 -2.58
N ALA A 31 -7.48 -13.20 -1.33
CA ALA A 31 -8.63 -12.45 -0.83
C ALA A 31 -8.23 -11.04 -0.38
N TRP A 32 -9.08 -10.04 -0.59
CA TRP A 32 -8.89 -8.64 -0.15
C TRP A 32 -7.49 -8.08 -0.48
N ASP A 33 -6.65 -7.78 0.51
CA ASP A 33 -5.31 -7.20 0.38
C ASP A 33 -4.46 -7.88 -0.73
N PRO A 34 -4.19 -9.20 -0.69
CA PRO A 34 -3.54 -9.90 -1.80
C PRO A 34 -4.14 -9.64 -3.18
N ALA A 35 -5.46 -9.68 -3.31
CA ALA A 35 -6.12 -9.43 -4.60
C ALA A 35 -5.99 -7.97 -5.03
N ASP A 36 -6.01 -7.02 -4.08
CA ASP A 36 -5.78 -5.59 -4.32
C ASP A 36 -4.37 -5.32 -4.87
N TYR A 37 -3.34 -5.92 -4.27
CA TYR A 37 -1.97 -5.77 -4.74
C TYR A 37 -1.73 -6.45 -6.09
N LEU A 38 -2.36 -7.60 -6.34
CA LEU A 38 -2.35 -8.26 -7.65
C LEU A 38 -3.06 -7.42 -8.72
N ASN A 39 -4.22 -6.83 -8.40
CA ASN A 39 -4.89 -5.88 -9.29
C ASN A 39 -4.00 -4.69 -9.63
N SER A 40 -3.33 -4.10 -8.62
CA SER A 40 -2.39 -3.01 -8.83
C SER A 40 -1.21 -3.42 -9.71
N ALA A 41 -0.68 -4.64 -9.56
CA ALA A 41 0.35 -5.17 -10.44
C ALA A 41 -0.12 -5.31 -11.90
N VAL A 42 -1.35 -5.78 -12.12
CA VAL A 42 -1.97 -5.84 -13.46
C VAL A 42 -2.12 -4.44 -14.05
N ASP A 43 -2.60 -3.46 -13.28
CA ASP A 43 -2.70 -2.05 -13.70
C ASP A 43 -1.36 -1.50 -14.20
N HIS A 44 -0.30 -1.67 -13.42
CA HIS A 44 1.02 -1.14 -13.76
C HIS A 44 1.68 -1.92 -14.91
N GLY A 45 1.54 -3.25 -14.95
CA GLY A 45 2.04 -4.07 -16.06
C GLY A 45 1.38 -3.69 -17.39
N ARG A 46 0.06 -3.41 -17.37
CA ARG A 46 -0.67 -2.91 -18.55
C ARG A 46 -0.25 -1.50 -18.93
N ALA A 47 -0.11 -0.60 -17.97
CA ALA A 47 0.27 0.78 -18.24
C ALA A 47 1.70 0.90 -18.79
N LEU A 48 2.58 -0.06 -18.51
CA LEU A 48 3.90 -0.20 -19.14
C LEU A 48 3.85 -0.87 -20.52
N GLY A 49 2.69 -1.33 -20.98
CA GLY A 49 2.52 -2.10 -22.21
C GLY A 49 3.10 -3.51 -22.15
N LEU A 50 3.38 -4.03 -20.95
CA LEU A 50 3.98 -5.35 -20.74
C LEU A 50 2.94 -6.48 -20.64
N LEU A 51 1.70 -6.15 -20.25
CA LEU A 51 0.60 -7.09 -20.12
C LEU A 51 -0.50 -6.84 -21.17
N PRO A 52 -1.25 -7.87 -21.60
CA PRO A 52 -2.32 -7.73 -22.56
C PRO A 52 -3.41 -6.74 -22.11
N GLY A 53 -3.97 -6.01 -23.09
CA GLY A 53 -5.01 -5.00 -22.85
C GLY A 53 -4.48 -3.67 -22.30
N GLY A 54 -3.17 -3.44 -22.37
CA GLY A 54 -2.51 -2.20 -21.92
C GLY A 54 -1.60 -1.59 -22.99
N GLU A 55 -1.36 -0.29 -22.85
CA GLU A 55 -0.45 0.49 -23.69
C GLU A 55 0.21 1.60 -22.85
N TRP A 56 1.38 2.06 -23.28
CA TRP A 56 2.04 3.20 -22.63
C TRP A 56 1.30 4.50 -22.94
N ARG A 57 0.69 5.11 -21.91
CA ARG A 57 -0.05 6.39 -22.01
C ARG A 57 0.70 7.60 -21.43
N GLY A 58 1.92 7.40 -20.95
CA GLY A 58 2.74 8.45 -20.35
C GLY A 58 2.81 8.40 -18.83
N TRP A 59 3.73 9.21 -18.27
CA TRP A 59 4.04 9.22 -16.85
C TRP A 59 2.87 9.63 -15.95
N ARG A 60 2.03 10.59 -16.38
CA ARG A 60 0.89 11.05 -15.58
C ARG A 60 -0.09 9.91 -15.31
N GLU A 61 -0.51 9.23 -16.38
CA GLU A 61 -1.44 8.10 -16.29
C GLU A 61 -0.87 6.98 -15.43
N LEU A 62 0.44 6.70 -15.53
CA LEU A 62 1.11 5.72 -14.68
C LEU A 62 1.04 6.10 -13.18
N LEU A 63 1.32 7.37 -12.86
CA LEU A 63 1.34 7.84 -11.47
C LEU A 63 -0.06 7.90 -10.84
N LEU A 64 -1.12 8.00 -11.65
CA LEU A 64 -2.52 8.03 -11.21
C LEU A 64 -3.08 6.65 -10.82
N LEU A 65 -2.47 5.54 -11.27
CA LEU A 65 -2.98 4.18 -11.02
C LEU A 65 -2.94 3.77 -9.54
N SER A 66 -2.07 4.40 -8.75
CA SER A 66 -1.87 4.05 -7.35
C SER A 66 -2.06 5.25 -6.43
N PRO A 67 -3.32 5.69 -6.24
CA PRO A 67 -3.61 6.93 -5.53
C PRO A 67 -3.39 6.83 -4.01
N LYS A 68 -3.49 5.63 -3.44
CA LYS A 68 -3.32 5.39 -1.98
C LYS A 68 -1.98 4.77 -1.60
N ILE A 69 -1.32 4.08 -2.52
CA ILE A 69 -0.12 3.28 -2.25
C ILE A 69 0.98 3.70 -3.23
N PRO A 70 2.23 3.85 -2.81
CA PRO A 70 3.33 4.17 -3.73
C PRO A 70 3.61 3.05 -4.77
N PRO A 71 4.09 3.37 -5.99
CA PRO A 71 3.94 2.47 -7.15
C PRO A 71 5.08 1.47 -7.35
N LEU A 72 6.20 1.55 -6.63
CA LEU A 72 7.41 0.75 -6.95
C LEU A 72 7.17 -0.74 -6.85
N ALA A 73 6.44 -1.20 -5.83
CA ALA A 73 6.14 -2.61 -5.68
C ALA A 73 5.27 -3.10 -6.84
N SER A 74 4.20 -2.38 -7.18
CA SER A 74 3.29 -2.71 -8.28
C SER A 74 4.00 -2.70 -9.64
N LEU A 75 4.93 -1.77 -9.88
CA LEU A 75 5.76 -1.75 -11.09
C LEU A 75 6.63 -3.00 -11.21
N VAL A 76 7.32 -3.39 -10.13
CA VAL A 76 8.14 -4.61 -10.10
C VAL A 76 7.25 -5.83 -10.30
N HIS A 77 6.12 -5.90 -9.60
CA HIS A 77 5.19 -7.03 -9.68
C HIS A 77 4.60 -7.19 -11.08
N GLY A 78 4.13 -6.10 -11.71
CA GLY A 78 3.61 -6.12 -13.08
C GLY A 78 4.67 -6.51 -14.12
N THR A 79 5.92 -6.07 -13.92
CA THR A 79 7.04 -6.50 -14.77
C THR A 79 7.33 -8.00 -14.62
N VAL A 80 7.24 -8.53 -13.40
CA VAL A 80 7.40 -9.97 -13.16
C VAL A 80 6.24 -10.77 -13.78
N MET A 81 5.00 -10.28 -13.69
CA MET A 81 3.85 -10.92 -14.33
C MET A 81 4.06 -11.06 -15.84
N ALA A 82 4.68 -10.08 -16.50
CA ALA A 82 4.95 -10.16 -17.93
C ALA A 82 5.92 -11.28 -18.33
N VAL A 83 6.78 -11.73 -17.40
CA VAL A 83 7.75 -12.81 -17.64
C VAL A 83 7.27 -14.16 -17.09
N ALA A 84 6.69 -14.17 -15.89
CA ALA A 84 6.30 -15.38 -15.18
C ALA A 84 4.85 -15.79 -15.43
N GLY A 85 3.99 -14.86 -15.86
CA GLY A 85 2.55 -15.02 -16.05
C GLY A 85 1.72 -14.27 -15.00
N GLU A 86 0.45 -14.01 -15.34
CA GLU A 86 -0.44 -13.15 -14.54
C GLU A 86 -1.11 -13.85 -13.35
N GLY A 87 -1.12 -15.20 -13.28
CA GLY A 87 -1.79 -15.95 -12.21
C GLY A 87 -1.14 -15.75 -10.83
N PRO A 88 -1.84 -16.00 -9.70
CA PRO A 88 -1.31 -15.70 -8.36
C PRO A 88 0.07 -16.32 -8.08
N ASP A 89 0.21 -17.61 -8.37
CA ASP A 89 1.45 -18.36 -8.13
C ASP A 89 2.58 -17.88 -9.05
N GLN A 90 2.24 -17.51 -10.28
CA GLN A 90 3.19 -16.97 -11.26
C GLN A 90 3.64 -15.56 -10.85
N ALA A 91 2.73 -14.69 -10.49
CA ALA A 91 3.04 -13.36 -9.96
C ALA A 91 3.90 -13.44 -8.70
N SER A 92 3.70 -14.46 -7.85
CA SER A 92 4.46 -14.66 -6.61
C SER A 92 5.97 -14.88 -6.80
N TRP A 93 6.46 -15.05 -8.05
CA TRP A 93 7.88 -14.93 -8.36
C TRP A 93 8.46 -13.57 -7.94
N ALA A 94 7.65 -12.52 -7.89
CA ALA A 94 8.07 -11.23 -7.38
C ALA A 94 8.46 -11.30 -5.89
N LEU A 95 7.76 -12.10 -5.09
CA LEU A 95 8.08 -12.32 -3.67
C LEU A 95 9.44 -13.03 -3.52
N ALA A 96 9.77 -13.95 -4.44
CA ALA A 96 11.10 -14.58 -4.46
C ALA A 96 12.20 -13.55 -4.74
N LEU A 97 11.98 -12.58 -5.64
CA LEU A 97 12.93 -11.49 -5.90
C LEU A 97 13.11 -10.60 -4.66
N TRP A 98 12.02 -10.20 -4.00
CA TRP A 98 12.09 -9.42 -2.76
C TRP A 98 12.80 -10.17 -1.62
N HIS A 99 12.58 -11.48 -1.50
CA HIS A 99 13.31 -12.32 -0.55
C HIS A 99 14.81 -12.37 -0.87
N GLY A 100 15.18 -12.50 -2.15
CA GLY A 100 16.58 -12.44 -2.57
C GLY A 100 17.25 -11.13 -2.20
N LEU A 101 16.55 -10.00 -2.37
CA LEU A 101 17.03 -8.67 -1.95
C LEU A 101 17.19 -8.57 -0.43
N LEU A 102 16.25 -9.11 0.35
CA LEU A 102 16.35 -9.17 1.81
C LEU A 102 17.58 -9.99 2.25
N LEU A 103 17.79 -11.16 1.67
CA LEU A 103 18.95 -12.00 1.93
C LEU A 103 20.26 -11.27 1.60
N LEU A 104 20.31 -10.55 0.47
CA LEU A 104 21.47 -9.73 0.09
C LEU A 104 21.78 -8.65 1.15
N ALA A 105 20.75 -7.96 1.62
CA ALA A 105 20.92 -6.93 2.66
C ALA A 105 21.42 -7.53 3.98
N LEU A 106 20.88 -8.67 4.40
CA LEU A 106 21.28 -9.36 5.64
C LEU A 106 22.68 -9.97 5.55
N ASP A 107 23.08 -10.52 4.41
CA ASP A 107 24.47 -10.96 4.17
C ASP A 107 25.45 -9.78 4.32
N GLY A 108 25.09 -8.65 3.71
CA GLY A 108 25.85 -7.40 3.79
C GLY A 108 26.02 -6.92 5.23
N TRP A 109 24.93 -6.85 5.99
CA TRP A 109 24.94 -6.54 7.42
C TRP A 109 25.82 -7.48 8.22
N ALA A 110 25.57 -8.79 8.14
CA ALA A 110 26.20 -9.78 9.01
C ALA A 110 27.72 -9.90 8.78
N ARG A 111 28.18 -9.78 7.53
CA ARG A 111 29.62 -9.80 7.23
C ARG A 111 30.33 -8.54 7.73
N GLN A 112 29.68 -7.39 7.66
CA GLN A 112 30.27 -6.14 8.14
C GLN A 112 30.23 -6.03 9.67
N LEU A 113 29.18 -6.53 10.31
CA LEU A 113 29.05 -6.52 11.77
C LEU A 113 29.96 -7.54 12.46
N HIS A 114 30.21 -8.69 11.82
CA HIS A 114 30.96 -9.76 12.48
C HIS A 114 31.69 -10.70 11.52
N SER A 115 31.01 -11.58 10.78
CA SER A 115 31.68 -12.63 10.01
C SER A 115 30.79 -13.33 8.96
N SER A 116 31.42 -14.06 8.03
CA SER A 116 30.73 -14.94 7.07
C SER A 116 29.88 -16.03 7.74
N ARG A 117 30.25 -16.49 8.94
CA ARG A 117 29.45 -17.48 9.69
C ARG A 117 28.16 -16.87 10.21
N LEU A 118 28.21 -15.63 10.71
CA LEU A 118 27.02 -14.88 11.09
C LEU A 118 26.08 -14.69 9.88
N ALA A 119 26.66 -14.41 8.72
CA ALA A 119 25.90 -14.22 7.49
C ALA A 119 25.13 -15.48 7.10
N ILE A 120 25.80 -16.63 6.95
CA ILE A 120 25.13 -17.89 6.60
C ILE A 120 23.99 -18.21 7.57
N LEU A 121 24.24 -18.05 8.87
CA LEU A 121 23.24 -18.30 9.90
C LEU A 121 22.05 -17.33 9.81
N SER A 122 22.30 -16.05 9.56
CA SER A 122 21.24 -15.05 9.35
C SER A 122 20.40 -15.39 8.12
N LEU A 123 21.03 -15.82 7.03
CA LEU A 123 20.34 -16.24 5.81
C LEU A 123 19.46 -17.47 6.05
N VAL A 124 19.97 -18.49 6.73
CA VAL A 124 19.21 -19.70 7.06
C VAL A 124 18.03 -19.36 7.97
N LEU A 125 18.25 -18.60 9.05
CA LEU A 125 17.18 -18.21 9.97
C LEU A 125 16.11 -17.36 9.27
N THR A 126 16.51 -16.46 8.37
CA THR A 126 15.57 -15.67 7.54
C THR A 126 14.73 -16.57 6.65
N ALA A 127 15.34 -17.59 6.03
CA ALA A 127 14.65 -18.50 5.13
C ALA A 127 13.63 -19.42 5.83
N ILE A 128 13.75 -19.60 7.15
CA ILE A 128 12.91 -20.54 7.92
C ILE A 128 12.00 -19.86 8.95
N ALA A 129 12.22 -18.57 9.27
CA ALA A 129 11.42 -17.83 10.23
C ALA A 129 9.93 -17.81 9.80
N PRO A 130 8.98 -18.32 10.60
CA PRO A 130 7.59 -18.49 10.19
C PRO A 130 6.91 -17.21 9.66
N GLY A 131 7.19 -16.07 10.28
CA GLY A 131 6.65 -14.77 9.86
C GLY A 131 7.13 -14.36 8.47
N LEU A 132 8.42 -14.53 8.17
CA LEU A 132 8.98 -14.19 6.85
C LEU A 132 8.61 -15.23 5.78
N VAL A 133 8.50 -16.49 6.17
CA VAL A 133 7.97 -17.56 5.32
C VAL A 133 6.54 -17.26 4.88
N SER A 134 5.66 -16.85 5.81
CA SER A 134 4.29 -16.45 5.48
C SER A 134 4.27 -15.32 4.44
N LEU A 135 5.13 -14.31 4.58
CA LEU A 135 5.23 -13.20 3.64
C LEU A 135 5.82 -13.58 2.26
N ARG A 136 6.47 -14.74 2.13
CA ARG A 136 7.02 -15.23 0.85
C ARG A 136 6.00 -15.95 -0.03
N VAL A 137 4.90 -16.40 0.56
CA VAL A 137 3.80 -17.08 -0.13
C VAL A 137 2.53 -16.25 -0.16
N ASN A 138 2.38 -15.28 0.75
CA ASN A 138 1.27 -14.33 0.77
C ASN A 138 1.62 -13.06 -0.02
N PHE A 139 0.88 -12.80 -1.09
CA PHE A 139 1.11 -11.68 -2.00
C PHE A 139 0.79 -10.32 -1.36
N THR A 140 1.69 -9.81 -0.53
CA THR A 140 1.55 -8.56 0.22
C THR A 140 2.79 -7.68 0.05
N LEU A 141 2.69 -6.41 0.41
CA LEU A 141 3.80 -5.45 0.27
C LEU A 141 4.84 -5.56 1.39
N ASP A 142 4.55 -6.29 2.47
CA ASP A 142 5.36 -6.24 3.69
C ASP A 142 6.72 -6.92 3.52
N LEU A 143 6.84 -7.94 2.65
CA LEU A 143 8.15 -8.51 2.28
C LEU A 143 8.99 -7.52 1.48
N ALA A 144 8.39 -6.86 0.48
CA ALA A 144 9.06 -5.84 -0.33
C ALA A 144 9.56 -4.72 0.57
N LEU A 145 8.69 -4.21 1.47
CA LEU A 145 9.03 -3.18 2.45
C LEU A 145 10.18 -3.63 3.36
N THR A 146 10.12 -4.86 3.88
CA THR A 146 11.18 -5.44 4.74
C THR A 146 12.53 -5.49 4.01
N ALA A 147 12.54 -5.90 2.74
CA ALA A 147 13.76 -5.97 1.94
C ALA A 147 14.40 -4.58 1.74
N VAL A 148 13.62 -3.61 1.25
CA VAL A 148 14.13 -2.26 0.93
C VAL A 148 14.49 -1.45 2.18
N THR A 149 13.74 -1.59 3.28
CA THR A 149 14.08 -0.93 4.56
C THR A 149 15.34 -1.51 5.17
N THR A 150 15.50 -2.84 5.16
CA THR A 150 16.73 -3.49 5.65
C THR A 150 17.95 -3.07 4.83
N LEU A 151 17.79 -2.98 3.50
CA LEU A 151 18.82 -2.46 2.60
C LEU A 151 19.12 -0.98 2.88
N ALA A 152 18.10 -0.13 3.04
CA ALA A 152 18.28 1.29 3.32
C ALA A 152 19.06 1.51 4.63
N LEU A 153 18.67 0.82 5.71
CA LEU A 153 19.35 0.88 7.00
C LEU A 153 20.80 0.39 6.91
N TRP A 154 21.06 -0.65 6.11
CA TRP A 154 22.41 -1.15 5.84
C TRP A 154 23.27 -0.12 5.11
N GLN A 155 22.74 0.50 4.05
CA GLN A 155 23.48 1.47 3.26
C GLN A 155 23.72 2.76 4.03
N LEU A 156 22.76 3.19 4.87
CA LEU A 156 22.94 4.28 5.83
C LEU A 156 24.08 3.98 6.81
N TRP A 157 24.15 2.76 7.35
CA TRP A 157 25.29 2.32 8.16
C TRP A 157 26.62 2.42 7.40
N CYS A 158 26.66 1.89 6.17
CA CYS A 158 27.85 1.90 5.31
C CYS A 158 28.33 3.33 5.03
N TRP A 159 27.40 4.27 4.89
CA TRP A 159 27.70 5.68 4.67
C TRP A 159 28.22 6.36 5.95
N GLN A 160 27.58 6.16 7.10
CA GLN A 160 27.89 6.93 8.31
C GLN A 160 29.11 6.42 9.09
N ARG A 161 29.58 5.18 8.85
CA ARG A 161 30.67 4.53 9.60
C ARG A 161 31.91 5.44 9.77
N PRO A 162 32.66 5.36 10.89
CA PRO A 162 33.82 6.21 11.12
C PRO A 162 34.96 5.97 10.12
N THR A 163 35.65 7.02 9.67
CA THR A 163 36.93 6.90 8.94
C THR A 163 38.04 6.45 9.91
N PRO A 164 38.96 5.54 9.55
CA PRO A 164 39.30 5.05 8.21
C PRO A 164 38.53 3.79 7.74
N GLN A 165 37.50 3.33 8.47
CA GLN A 165 36.74 2.11 8.15
C GLN A 165 35.86 2.22 6.88
N GLY A 166 36.02 3.32 6.13
CA GLY A 166 35.43 3.53 4.80
C GLY A 166 34.06 4.22 4.79
N GLY A 167 33.72 5.10 5.73
CA GLY A 167 32.49 5.89 5.65
C GLY A 167 32.63 7.13 4.77
N GLY A 168 31.51 7.78 4.44
CA GLY A 168 31.48 9.03 3.68
C GLY A 168 31.84 8.87 2.19
N HIS A 169 31.59 7.69 1.60
CA HIS A 169 31.72 7.49 0.16
C HIS A 169 30.45 7.91 -0.59
N TRP A 170 30.63 8.47 -1.79
CA TRP A 170 29.52 8.89 -2.65
C TRP A 170 28.62 7.72 -3.05
N VAL A 171 29.19 6.57 -3.41
CA VAL A 171 28.40 5.38 -3.79
C VAL A 171 27.51 4.93 -2.62
N ALA A 172 28.04 4.87 -1.39
CA ALA A 172 27.24 4.50 -0.23
C ALA A 172 26.13 5.53 0.07
N ALA A 173 26.41 6.83 -0.10
CA ALA A 173 25.40 7.88 0.04
C ALA A 173 24.27 7.74 -1.01
N MET A 174 24.62 7.49 -2.27
CA MET A 174 23.63 7.32 -3.34
C MET A 174 22.83 6.03 -3.17
N LEU A 175 23.46 4.91 -2.78
CA LEU A 175 22.75 3.68 -2.47
C LEU A 175 21.83 3.82 -1.25
N ALA A 176 22.23 4.58 -0.24
CA ALA A 176 21.37 4.90 0.91
C ALA A 176 20.16 5.75 0.48
N ALA A 177 20.39 6.77 -0.34
CA ALA A 177 19.32 7.61 -0.90
C ALA A 177 18.35 6.80 -1.78
N LEU A 178 18.87 5.93 -2.66
CA LEU A 178 18.04 5.02 -3.46
C LEU A 178 17.25 4.04 -2.59
N GLY A 179 17.86 3.49 -1.53
CA GLY A 179 17.18 2.63 -0.57
C GLY A 179 16.05 3.34 0.17
N LEU A 180 16.28 4.60 0.59
CA LEU A 180 15.26 5.45 1.22
C LEU A 180 14.11 5.74 0.26
N ALA A 181 14.42 6.17 -0.98
CA ALA A 181 13.42 6.43 -2.00
C ALA A 181 12.62 5.17 -2.34
N ALA A 182 13.29 4.03 -2.51
CA ALA A 182 12.64 2.75 -2.78
C ALA A 182 11.71 2.33 -1.63
N ALA A 183 12.11 2.51 -0.37
CA ALA A 183 11.25 2.20 0.76
C ALA A 183 9.99 3.08 0.80
N LEU A 184 10.14 4.39 0.58
CA LEU A 184 9.02 5.32 0.49
C LEU A 184 8.12 5.03 -0.72
N LEU A 185 8.70 4.58 -1.84
CA LEU A 185 7.97 4.21 -3.05
C LEU A 185 7.39 2.79 -3.04
N VAL A 186 7.69 1.96 -2.02
CA VAL A 186 7.00 0.69 -1.78
C VAL A 186 5.82 0.90 -0.84
N LYS A 187 6.02 1.56 0.30
CA LYS A 187 4.96 1.80 1.28
C LYS A 187 5.36 2.95 2.22
N GLN A 188 4.48 3.92 2.37
CA GLN A 188 4.68 5.08 3.28
C GLN A 188 4.98 4.69 4.75
N SER A 189 4.53 3.52 5.20
CA SER A 189 4.85 3.01 6.55
C SER A 189 6.35 2.75 6.76
N ALA A 190 7.17 2.79 5.70
CA ALA A 190 8.63 2.85 5.78
C ALA A 190 9.12 3.97 6.73
N ILE A 191 8.39 5.07 6.84
CA ILE A 191 8.72 6.20 7.72
C ILE A 191 8.87 5.73 9.17
N LEU A 192 8.01 4.81 9.64
CA LEU A 192 8.06 4.27 11.00
C LEU A 192 9.37 3.53 11.29
N ILE A 193 10.01 2.97 10.27
CA ILE A 193 11.25 2.22 10.40
C ILE A 193 12.47 3.12 10.17
N LEU A 194 12.39 4.05 9.22
CA LEU A 194 13.54 4.77 8.69
C LEU A 194 13.72 6.17 9.30
N ALA A 195 12.67 6.82 9.82
CA ALA A 195 12.74 8.21 10.26
C ALA A 195 13.79 8.45 11.36
N ALA A 196 13.72 7.71 12.46
CA ALA A 196 14.66 7.87 13.58
C ALA A 196 16.11 7.50 13.20
N PRO A 197 16.39 6.37 12.52
CA PRO A 197 17.73 6.08 12.00
C PRO A 197 18.22 7.16 11.02
N TYR A 198 17.39 7.62 10.11
CA TYR A 198 17.76 8.67 9.16
C TYR A 198 18.15 9.97 9.88
N LEU A 199 17.35 10.42 10.86
CA LEU A 199 17.68 11.60 11.67
C LEU A 199 19.01 11.42 12.41
N TRP A 200 19.26 10.24 12.97
CA TRP A 200 20.54 9.93 13.60
C TRP A 200 21.71 9.99 12.60
N ALA A 201 21.53 9.47 11.39
CA ALA A 201 22.52 9.55 10.31
C ALA A 201 22.78 10.99 9.85
N VAL A 202 21.74 11.84 9.79
CA VAL A 202 21.87 13.27 9.50
C VAL A 202 22.68 13.99 10.57
N VAL A 203 22.29 13.85 11.85
CA VAL A 203 22.96 14.50 12.99
C VAL A 203 24.45 14.14 13.04
N THR A 204 24.77 12.86 12.81
CA THR A 204 26.17 12.39 12.79
C THR A 204 26.92 12.77 11.50
N GLY A 205 26.21 12.93 10.38
CA GLY A 205 26.78 13.27 9.08
C GLY A 205 27.13 14.75 8.91
N VAL A 206 26.37 15.66 9.51
CA VAL A 206 26.51 17.12 9.31
C VAL A 206 27.87 17.67 9.77
N GLY A 207 28.56 16.98 10.69
CA GLY A 207 29.86 17.40 11.22
C GLY A 207 31.01 17.49 10.21
N SER A 208 30.85 16.98 8.97
CA SER A 208 31.88 17.07 7.93
C SER A 208 31.36 17.67 6.63
N HIS A 209 32.16 18.56 6.01
CA HIS A 209 31.77 19.26 4.77
C HIS A 209 31.37 18.29 3.64
N ARG A 210 32.14 17.22 3.44
CA ARG A 210 31.86 16.20 2.40
C ARG A 210 30.54 15.46 2.64
N ARG A 211 30.25 15.06 3.88
CA ARG A 211 28.99 14.35 4.20
C ARG A 211 27.79 15.30 4.10
N ARG A 212 27.95 16.60 4.36
CA ARG A 212 26.90 17.60 4.09
C ARG A 212 26.52 17.64 2.62
N GLN A 213 27.50 17.69 1.72
CA GLN A 213 27.23 17.65 0.27
C GLN A 213 26.53 16.35 -0.15
N GLN A 214 26.95 15.21 0.42
CA GLN A 214 26.32 13.92 0.18
C GLN A 214 24.88 13.84 0.69
N LEU A 215 24.60 14.44 1.85
CA LEU A 215 23.25 14.55 2.40
C LEU A 215 22.34 15.39 1.49
N VAL A 216 22.82 16.54 1.02
CA VAL A 216 22.07 17.40 0.11
C VAL A 216 21.80 16.68 -1.21
N ALA A 217 22.82 16.07 -1.82
CA ALA A 217 22.66 15.32 -3.07
C ALA A 217 21.74 14.09 -2.89
N GLY A 218 21.89 13.36 -1.77
CA GLY A 218 21.04 12.22 -1.45
C GLY A 218 19.60 12.62 -1.22
N MET A 219 19.35 13.72 -0.50
CA MET A 219 18.01 14.26 -0.31
C MET A 219 17.41 14.74 -1.63
N ALA A 220 18.18 15.45 -2.47
CA ALA A 220 17.73 15.87 -3.79
C ALA A 220 17.32 14.66 -4.66
N LEU A 221 18.07 13.56 -4.59
CA LEU A 221 17.72 12.31 -5.29
C LEU A 221 16.43 11.68 -4.72
N VAL A 222 16.28 11.59 -3.40
CA VAL A 222 15.05 11.07 -2.78
C VAL A 222 13.84 11.90 -3.20
N LEU A 223 13.96 13.24 -3.14
CA LEU A 223 12.90 14.15 -3.55
C LEU A 223 12.59 14.02 -5.05
N ALA A 224 13.60 13.95 -5.91
CA ALA A 224 13.38 13.79 -7.36
C ALA A 224 12.61 12.50 -7.71
N LEU A 225 12.78 11.43 -6.94
CA LEU A 225 12.09 10.15 -7.17
C LEU A 225 10.70 10.09 -6.52
N VAL A 226 10.54 10.67 -5.32
CA VAL A 226 9.29 10.57 -4.54
C VAL A 226 8.30 11.69 -4.88
N LEU A 227 8.78 12.92 -5.12
CA LEU A 227 7.91 14.08 -5.32
C LEU A 227 6.95 13.94 -6.50
N PRO A 228 7.31 13.38 -7.68
CA PRO A 228 6.35 13.26 -8.78
C PRO A 228 5.11 12.46 -8.42
N TRP A 229 5.29 11.32 -7.76
CA TRP A 229 4.17 10.50 -7.30
C TRP A 229 3.40 11.18 -6.16
N LEU A 230 4.12 11.77 -5.20
CA LEU A 230 3.51 12.44 -4.06
C LEU A 230 2.70 13.68 -4.49
N HIS A 231 3.23 14.49 -5.41
CA HIS A 231 2.53 15.67 -5.95
C HIS A 231 1.18 15.28 -6.56
N GLN A 232 1.14 14.19 -7.33
CA GLN A 232 -0.10 13.71 -7.94
C GLN A 232 -1.08 13.13 -6.90
N ASN A 233 -0.60 12.48 -5.84
CA ASN A 233 -1.42 11.61 -4.98
C ASN A 233 -1.45 11.99 -3.50
N TRP A 234 -0.92 13.15 -3.07
CA TRP A 234 -0.76 13.47 -1.66
C TRP A 234 -2.10 13.49 -0.90
N MET A 235 -3.17 13.99 -1.51
CA MET A 235 -4.49 14.11 -0.87
C MET A 235 -5.10 12.72 -0.61
N THR A 236 -5.07 11.84 -1.61
CA THR A 236 -5.52 10.45 -1.50
C THR A 236 -4.63 9.62 -0.59
N THR A 237 -3.33 9.94 -0.54
CA THR A 237 -2.37 9.33 0.39
C THR A 237 -2.72 9.68 1.84
N ILE A 238 -2.96 10.96 2.16
CA ILE A 238 -3.33 11.39 3.52
C ILE A 238 -4.68 10.77 3.93
N GLY A 239 -5.71 10.90 3.10
CA GLY A 239 -7.04 10.36 3.39
C GLY A 239 -7.03 8.83 3.49
N GLY A 240 -6.30 8.15 2.61
CA GLY A 240 -6.11 6.71 2.63
C GLY A 240 -5.37 6.24 3.88
N THR A 241 -4.33 6.97 4.31
CA THR A 241 -3.60 6.69 5.55
C THR A 241 -4.48 6.82 6.77
N TYR A 242 -5.25 7.91 6.86
CA TYR A 242 -6.18 8.11 7.98
C TYR A 242 -7.19 6.96 8.09
N ARG A 243 -7.77 6.54 6.96
CA ARG A 243 -8.70 5.40 6.93
C ARG A 243 -7.99 4.09 7.34
N ALA A 244 -6.84 3.80 6.75
CA ALA A 244 -6.12 2.56 6.98
C ALA A 244 -5.51 2.47 8.40
N VAL A 245 -5.19 3.59 9.03
CA VAL A 245 -4.49 3.59 10.33
C VAL A 245 -5.43 3.93 11.48
N VAL A 246 -6.27 4.96 11.35
CA VAL A 246 -7.12 5.42 12.46
C VAL A 246 -8.48 4.73 12.41
N VAL A 247 -9.15 4.74 11.27
CA VAL A 247 -10.50 4.16 11.16
C VAL A 247 -10.45 2.63 11.30
N SER A 248 -9.48 1.96 10.66
CA SER A 248 -9.28 0.52 10.86
C SER A 248 -9.03 0.16 12.32
N ALA A 249 -8.18 0.91 13.03
CA ALA A 249 -7.92 0.66 14.46
C ALA A 249 -9.19 0.76 15.33
N ILE A 250 -10.06 1.73 15.03
CA ILE A 250 -11.35 1.88 15.71
C ILE A 250 -12.27 0.69 15.41
N ASN A 251 -12.34 0.27 14.14
CA ASN A 251 -13.20 -0.84 13.72
C ASN A 251 -12.74 -2.20 14.26
N GLU A 252 -11.42 -2.42 14.31
CA GLU A 252 -10.78 -3.65 14.79
C GLU A 252 -10.62 -3.68 16.31
N LYS A 253 -10.93 -2.56 17.00
CA LYS A 253 -10.82 -2.38 18.45
C LYS A 253 -9.40 -2.60 18.96
N ASP A 254 -8.44 -2.02 18.23
CA ASP A 254 -7.03 -2.09 18.55
C ASP A 254 -6.69 -1.41 19.89
N PRO A 255 -5.63 -1.88 20.59
CA PRO A 255 -5.24 -1.30 21.86
C PRO A 255 -4.81 0.17 21.72
N PRO A 256 -5.13 1.04 22.70
CA PRO A 256 -4.68 2.43 22.68
C PRO A 256 -3.17 2.55 22.57
N VAL A 257 -2.69 3.52 21.78
CA VAL A 257 -1.28 3.69 21.40
C VAL A 257 -0.33 3.68 22.61
N PHE A 258 -0.65 4.45 23.66
CA PHE A 258 0.19 4.61 24.86
C PHE A 258 -0.11 3.60 25.98
N SER A 259 -0.71 2.45 25.66
CA SER A 259 -0.98 1.39 26.64
C SER A 259 0.16 0.36 26.71
N THR A 260 0.28 -0.31 27.86
CA THR A 260 1.17 -1.47 28.01
C THR A 260 0.79 -2.62 27.07
N THR A 261 -0.51 -2.77 26.77
CA THR A 261 -1.02 -3.74 25.80
C THR A 261 -0.49 -3.46 24.40
N SER A 262 -0.50 -2.20 23.96
CA SER A 262 0.10 -1.77 22.69
C SER A 262 1.61 -2.04 22.69
N LEU A 263 2.32 -1.66 23.77
CA LEU A 263 3.77 -1.89 23.89
C LEU A 263 4.16 -3.37 23.74
N LEU A 264 3.41 -4.26 24.36
CA LEU A 264 3.66 -5.69 24.37
C LEU A 264 3.03 -6.45 23.19
N TRP A 265 2.29 -5.76 22.31
CA TRP A 265 1.57 -6.39 21.20
C TRP A 265 2.50 -7.19 20.29
N TYR A 266 3.52 -6.55 19.72
CA TYR A 266 4.50 -7.22 18.85
C TYR A 266 5.44 -8.18 19.58
N PRO A 267 6.02 -7.84 20.75
CA PRO A 267 6.87 -8.77 21.50
C PRO A 267 6.20 -10.12 21.80
N ARG A 268 4.88 -10.14 22.03
CA ARG A 268 4.12 -11.38 22.23
C ARG A 268 4.11 -12.28 20.98
N LEU A 269 4.20 -11.70 19.79
CA LEU A 269 4.18 -12.42 18.52
C LEU A 269 5.55 -12.93 18.09
N TRP A 270 6.64 -12.35 18.59
CA TRP A 270 8.00 -12.68 18.16
C TRP A 270 8.34 -14.17 18.30
N TRP A 271 7.82 -14.85 19.31
CA TRP A 271 8.07 -16.28 19.50
C TRP A 271 7.49 -17.13 18.36
N GLN A 272 6.29 -16.75 17.88
CA GLN A 272 5.62 -17.40 16.76
C GLN A 272 6.25 -16.97 15.43
N GLN A 273 6.59 -15.69 15.26
CA GLN A 273 7.08 -15.14 14.00
C GLN A 273 8.54 -15.52 13.69
N LEU A 274 9.40 -15.64 14.70
CA LEU A 274 10.80 -16.02 14.52
C LEU A 274 11.04 -17.51 14.77
N GLY A 275 10.08 -18.20 15.40
CA GLY A 275 10.16 -19.61 15.77
C GLY A 275 10.79 -19.82 17.15
N SER A 276 10.26 -20.81 17.88
CA SER A 276 10.70 -21.13 19.25
C SER A 276 12.15 -21.61 19.32
N VAL A 277 12.57 -22.47 18.39
CA VAL A 277 13.95 -23.01 18.37
C VAL A 277 14.98 -21.90 18.12
N PRO A 278 14.84 -21.02 17.09
CA PRO A 278 15.73 -19.87 16.95
C PRO A 278 15.84 -19.01 18.21
N TRP A 279 14.74 -18.73 18.90
CA TRP A 279 14.76 -18.00 20.17
C TRP A 279 15.54 -18.70 21.27
N ILE A 280 15.27 -19.99 21.50
CA ILE A 280 15.94 -20.77 22.56
C ILE A 280 17.45 -20.78 22.33
N GLY A 281 17.91 -21.03 21.10
CA GLY A 281 19.34 -21.02 20.81
C GLY A 281 20.00 -19.65 21.01
N ALA A 282 19.29 -18.57 20.69
CA ALA A 282 19.76 -17.21 20.97
C ALA A 282 19.86 -16.92 22.46
N LEU A 283 18.84 -17.29 23.25
CA LEU A 283 18.82 -17.11 24.70
C LEU A 283 19.91 -17.93 25.40
N LEU A 284 20.15 -19.17 24.98
CA LEU A 284 21.25 -19.99 25.48
C LEU A 284 22.60 -19.35 25.18
N GLY A 285 22.78 -18.84 23.95
CA GLY A 285 23.97 -18.08 23.56
C GLY A 285 24.20 -16.85 24.43
N LEU A 286 23.16 -16.07 24.68
CA LEU A 286 23.20 -14.87 25.53
C LEU A 286 23.44 -15.21 27.01
N GLY A 287 22.83 -16.27 27.53
CA GLY A 287 23.12 -16.77 28.87
C GLY A 287 24.59 -17.17 29.05
N LEU A 288 25.18 -17.79 28.02
CA LEU A 288 26.60 -18.13 28.01
C LEU A 288 27.53 -16.91 27.95
N THR A 289 27.18 -15.85 27.19
CA THR A 289 27.96 -14.60 27.20
C THR A 289 27.90 -13.91 28.57
N LEU A 290 26.70 -13.83 29.16
CA LEU A 290 26.49 -13.25 30.49
C LEU A 290 27.24 -14.02 31.57
N ARG A 291 27.17 -15.36 31.57
CA ARG A 291 27.93 -16.20 32.50
C ARG A 291 29.44 -15.98 32.40
N ARG A 292 29.99 -15.92 31.19
CA ARG A 292 31.42 -15.62 30.96
C ARG A 292 31.78 -14.22 31.43
N GLY A 293 30.92 -13.23 31.17
CA GLY A 293 31.10 -11.86 31.66
C GLY A 293 31.07 -11.76 33.18
N LEU A 294 30.18 -12.49 33.84
CA LEU A 294 30.10 -12.56 35.31
C LEU A 294 31.32 -13.29 35.92
N GLN A 295 31.78 -14.38 35.29
CA GLN A 295 32.99 -15.08 35.72
C GLN A 295 34.26 -14.23 35.53
N ALA A 296 34.36 -13.46 34.45
CA ALA A 296 35.45 -12.51 34.24
C ALA A 296 35.40 -11.33 35.25
N ARG A 297 34.20 -10.84 35.58
CA ARG A 297 33.98 -9.79 36.61
C ARG A 297 34.30 -10.26 38.03
N ARG A 298 34.17 -11.55 38.33
CA ARG A 298 34.58 -12.13 39.64
C ARG A 298 36.10 -12.09 39.86
N MET A 299 36.90 -11.90 38.81
CA MET A 299 38.36 -11.82 38.94
C MET A 299 38.94 -10.39 38.92
N ILE A 300 38.17 -9.34 38.55
CA ILE A 300 38.64 -7.94 38.56
C ILE A 300 37.48 -6.95 38.83
N PRO A 301 37.53 -6.12 39.89
CA PRO A 301 36.50 -5.12 40.18
C PRO A 301 36.86 -3.78 39.51
N ARG A 302 36.37 -3.57 38.29
CA ARG A 302 36.14 -2.26 37.66
C ARG A 302 35.39 -2.57 36.38
N ILE A 303 34.20 -2.02 36.16
CA ILE A 303 33.41 -2.26 34.94
C ILE A 303 33.88 -1.27 33.87
N PRO A 304 34.63 -1.66 32.83
CA PRO A 304 34.64 -0.88 31.61
C PRO A 304 33.35 -1.23 30.84
N ARG A 305 32.70 -0.22 30.24
CA ARG A 305 31.64 -0.45 29.25
C ARG A 305 32.22 -1.38 28.18
N LEU A 306 31.65 -2.57 27.97
CA LEU A 306 31.98 -3.39 26.79
C LEU A 306 31.60 -2.56 25.57
N PRO A 307 32.56 -1.99 24.81
CA PRO A 307 32.20 -1.26 23.61
C PRO A 307 31.68 -2.31 22.63
N LEU A 308 30.38 -2.27 22.35
CA LEU A 308 29.81 -3.05 21.25
C LEU A 308 30.64 -2.71 19.98
N PRO A 309 31.09 -3.71 19.20
CA PRO A 309 31.84 -3.44 17.98
C PRO A 309 31.09 -2.46 17.08
N ALA A 310 31.82 -1.70 16.26
CA ALA A 310 31.24 -0.69 15.38
C ALA A 310 30.07 -1.27 14.57
N GLY A 311 28.92 -0.61 14.62
CA GLY A 311 27.69 -0.99 13.90
C GLY A 311 26.63 -1.71 14.74
N TRP A 312 27.00 -2.39 15.82
CA TRP A 312 26.00 -3.05 16.69
C TRP A 312 25.13 -2.05 17.45
N GLY A 313 25.69 -0.90 17.86
CA GLY A 313 24.91 0.20 18.43
C GLY A 313 23.90 0.78 17.44
N TRP A 314 24.28 0.87 16.16
CA TRP A 314 23.39 1.30 15.09
C TRP A 314 22.27 0.27 14.84
N LEU A 315 22.61 -1.02 14.75
CA LEU A 315 21.61 -2.09 14.65
C LEU A 315 20.63 -2.04 15.83
N LEU A 316 21.13 -1.90 17.07
CA LEU A 316 20.28 -1.79 18.26
C LEU A 316 19.33 -0.60 18.16
N GLY A 317 19.86 0.58 17.82
CA GLY A 317 19.06 1.79 17.66
C GLY A 317 17.97 1.61 16.60
N CYS A 318 18.30 1.01 15.44
CA CYS A 318 17.32 0.71 14.39
C CYS A 318 16.25 -0.28 14.85
N THR A 319 16.64 -1.35 15.55
CA THR A 319 15.71 -2.36 16.07
C THR A 319 14.75 -1.73 17.09
N VAL A 320 15.27 -0.97 18.06
CA VAL A 320 14.48 -0.35 19.11
C VAL A 320 13.59 0.75 18.56
N SER A 321 14.12 1.65 17.73
CA SER A 321 13.33 2.74 17.15
C SER A 321 12.24 2.20 16.23
N GLY A 322 12.56 1.23 15.37
CA GLY A 322 11.60 0.60 14.48
C GLY A 322 10.48 -0.11 15.25
N TRP A 323 10.82 -0.83 16.33
CA TRP A 323 9.83 -1.43 17.21
C TRP A 323 8.93 -0.38 17.87
N LEU A 324 9.50 0.63 18.54
CA LEU A 324 8.73 1.64 19.26
C LEU A 324 7.80 2.43 18.32
N LEU A 325 8.31 2.91 17.18
CA LEU A 325 7.52 3.71 16.25
C LEU A 325 6.43 2.89 15.54
N THR A 326 6.69 1.61 15.22
CA THR A 326 5.66 0.71 14.68
C THR A 326 4.59 0.42 15.74
N THR A 327 5.00 0.20 16.98
CA THR A 327 4.11 0.10 18.14
C THR A 327 3.31 1.39 18.38
N MET A 328 3.78 2.55 17.95
CA MET A 328 3.02 3.80 18.08
C MET A 328 1.94 3.99 17.01
N SER A 329 1.92 3.17 15.95
CA SER A 329 0.84 3.17 14.96
C SER A 329 -0.47 2.73 15.63
N PRO A 330 -1.59 3.46 15.49
CA PRO A 330 -2.89 3.04 16.02
C PRO A 330 -3.33 1.64 15.54
N ASN A 331 -3.28 1.38 14.23
CA ASN A 331 -3.62 0.07 13.65
C ASN A 331 -2.52 -0.97 13.96
N LYS A 332 -2.93 -2.17 14.42
CA LYS A 332 -2.06 -3.32 14.69
C LYS A 332 -2.31 -4.49 13.73
N ASP A 333 -1.33 -4.75 12.88
CA ASP A 333 -1.26 -6.01 12.11
C ASP A 333 0.08 -6.71 12.33
N ALA A 334 0.07 -8.04 12.38
CA ALA A 334 1.23 -8.87 12.65
C ALA A 334 2.33 -8.69 11.58
N ARG A 335 1.94 -8.34 10.36
CA ARG A 335 2.82 -8.11 9.21
C ARG A 335 3.66 -6.84 9.36
N TYR A 336 3.16 -5.81 10.06
CA TYR A 336 3.77 -4.48 10.07
C TYR A 336 5.16 -4.44 10.73
N ILE A 337 5.46 -5.37 11.63
CA ILE A 337 6.76 -5.44 12.33
C ILE A 337 7.84 -6.21 11.54
N ALA A 338 7.51 -6.75 10.36
CA ALA A 338 8.43 -7.57 9.57
C ALA A 338 9.82 -6.93 9.31
N PRO A 339 9.96 -5.62 9.05
CA PRO A 339 11.25 -4.96 8.98
C PRO A 339 12.11 -5.13 10.25
N VAL A 340 11.48 -5.08 11.43
CA VAL A 340 12.16 -5.28 12.71
C VAL A 340 12.51 -6.75 12.92
N LEU A 341 11.69 -7.70 12.45
CA LEU A 341 12.02 -9.13 12.50
C LEU A 341 13.34 -9.43 11.76
N ALA A 342 13.55 -8.81 10.60
CA ALA A 342 14.82 -8.94 9.87
C ALA A 342 16.03 -8.48 10.69
N LEU A 343 15.90 -7.39 11.44
CA LEU A 343 16.95 -6.91 12.33
C LEU A 343 17.15 -7.81 13.56
N LEU A 344 16.07 -8.33 14.14
CA LEU A 344 16.12 -9.29 15.25
C LEU A 344 16.83 -10.59 14.86
N ILE A 345 16.69 -11.05 13.61
CA ILE A 345 17.38 -12.24 13.12
C ILE A 345 18.91 -12.10 13.18
N LEU A 346 19.47 -10.91 12.98
CA LEU A 346 20.91 -10.66 13.14
C LEU A 346 21.35 -10.85 14.60
N TRP A 347 20.54 -10.39 15.57
CA TRP A 347 20.78 -10.61 17.00
C TRP A 347 20.67 -12.09 17.39
N ILE A 348 19.64 -12.76 16.90
CA ILE A 348 19.41 -14.19 17.14
C ILE A 348 20.58 -15.00 16.59
N SER A 349 21.03 -14.67 15.38
CA SER A 349 22.18 -15.30 14.73
C SER A 349 23.46 -15.10 15.53
N LEU A 350 23.66 -13.96 16.18
CA LEU A 350 24.80 -13.76 17.08
C LEU A 350 24.74 -14.70 18.29
N GLY A 351 23.57 -14.84 18.93
CA GLY A 351 23.39 -15.75 20.06
C GLY A 351 23.71 -17.19 19.68
N TRP A 352 23.18 -17.64 18.54
CA TRP A 352 23.49 -18.96 17.98
C TRP A 352 24.98 -19.13 17.64
N LEU A 353 25.64 -18.12 17.07
CA LEU A 353 27.08 -18.18 16.80
C LEU A 353 27.89 -18.39 18.09
N VAL A 354 27.52 -17.69 19.17
CA VAL A 354 28.14 -17.89 20.49
C VAL A 354 27.90 -19.31 21.00
N LEU A 355 26.67 -19.80 20.91
CA LEU A 355 26.30 -21.14 21.33
C LEU A 355 27.13 -22.20 20.58
N ILE A 356 27.15 -22.12 19.25
CA ILE A 356 27.94 -23.02 18.38
C ILE A 356 29.42 -22.97 18.76
N SER A 357 30.01 -21.77 18.91
CA SER A 357 31.42 -21.63 19.28
C SER A 357 31.76 -22.21 20.65
N THR A 358 30.77 -22.30 21.54
CA THR A 358 30.91 -22.88 22.88
C THR A 358 30.77 -24.40 22.82
N MET A 359 29.78 -24.91 22.09
CA MET A 359 29.61 -26.33 21.85
C MET A 359 30.81 -26.94 21.11
N GLN A 360 31.40 -26.21 20.16
CA GLN A 360 32.62 -26.64 19.46
C GLN A 360 33.78 -26.90 20.42
N ARG A 361 33.90 -26.07 21.47
CA ARG A 361 34.94 -26.23 22.50
C ARG A 361 34.67 -27.41 23.43
N TRP A 362 33.41 -27.78 23.65
CA TRP A 362 33.02 -28.82 24.62
C TRP A 362 32.88 -30.20 23.98
N LEU A 363 32.30 -30.26 22.78
CA LEU A 363 31.88 -31.49 22.11
C LEU A 363 32.71 -31.80 20.84
N GLY A 364 33.58 -30.86 20.43
CA GLY A 364 34.29 -30.91 19.15
C GLY A 364 33.44 -30.39 17.97
N SER A 365 34.11 -30.00 16.88
CA SER A 365 33.48 -29.31 15.74
C SER A 365 32.38 -30.11 15.06
N TRP A 366 32.60 -31.41 14.81
CA TRP A 366 31.65 -32.26 14.12
C TRP A 366 30.31 -32.37 14.87
N ARG A 367 30.37 -32.68 16.19
CA ARG A 367 29.16 -32.82 17.03
C ARG A 367 28.42 -31.50 17.19
N ALA A 368 29.13 -30.37 17.29
CA ALA A 368 28.51 -29.05 17.38
C ALA A 368 27.75 -28.67 16.09
N TYR A 369 28.33 -28.94 14.91
CA TYR A 369 27.61 -28.73 13.65
C TYR A 369 26.46 -29.73 13.47
N GLY A 370 26.63 -31.00 13.88
CA GLY A 370 25.54 -31.98 13.90
C GLY A 370 24.34 -31.52 14.73
N ALA A 371 24.59 -31.02 15.95
CA ALA A 371 23.54 -30.47 16.82
C ALA A 371 22.86 -29.23 16.24
N LEU A 372 23.62 -28.35 15.58
CA LEU A 372 23.06 -27.20 14.85
C LEU A 372 22.13 -27.66 13.72
N THR A 373 22.59 -28.59 12.89
CA THR A 373 21.81 -29.12 11.77
C THR A 373 20.52 -29.76 12.28
N VAL A 374 20.58 -30.59 13.32
CA VAL A 374 19.39 -31.18 13.96
C VAL A 374 18.45 -30.09 14.48
N SER A 375 18.97 -29.07 15.15
CA SER A 375 18.14 -27.99 15.69
C SER A 375 17.45 -27.19 14.59
N LEU A 376 18.17 -26.86 13.51
CA LEU A 376 17.60 -26.19 12.34
C LEU A 376 16.58 -27.08 11.64
N LEU A 377 16.83 -28.39 11.53
CA LEU A 377 15.89 -29.37 10.98
C LEU A 377 14.60 -29.45 11.81
N LEU A 378 14.70 -29.43 13.14
CA LEU A 378 13.54 -29.38 14.03
C LEU A 378 12.76 -28.07 13.88
N ALA A 379 13.46 -26.93 13.77
CA ALA A 379 12.82 -25.63 13.52
C ALA A 379 12.07 -25.61 12.18
N THR A 380 12.69 -26.14 11.13
CA THR A 380 12.04 -26.28 9.81
C THR A 380 10.90 -27.27 9.83
N GLY A 381 11.06 -28.40 10.51
CA GLY A 381 10.05 -29.46 10.60
C GLY A 381 8.79 -28.98 11.32
N HIS A 382 8.94 -28.30 12.46
CA HIS A 382 7.81 -27.70 13.17
C HIS A 382 7.06 -26.68 12.31
N SER A 383 7.80 -25.81 11.63
CA SER A 383 7.23 -24.81 10.72
C SER A 383 6.59 -25.44 9.47
N ALA A 384 7.15 -26.55 8.98
CA ALA A 384 6.63 -27.29 7.83
C ALA A 384 5.33 -28.04 8.18
N VAL A 385 5.24 -28.67 9.37
CA VAL A 385 4.02 -29.32 9.84
C VAL A 385 2.88 -28.31 9.96
N GLY A 386 3.12 -27.14 10.55
CA GLY A 386 2.13 -26.07 10.61
C GLY A 386 1.70 -25.60 9.21
N ARG A 387 2.63 -25.51 8.25
CA ARG A 387 2.34 -25.15 6.86
C ARG A 387 1.53 -26.20 6.11
N VAL A 388 1.84 -27.48 6.30
CA VAL A 388 1.08 -28.58 5.68
C VAL A 388 -0.32 -28.64 6.26
N ALA A 389 -0.48 -28.42 7.56
CA ALA A 389 -1.79 -28.33 8.21
C ALA A 389 -2.62 -27.13 7.72
N ALA A 390 -1.96 -26.07 7.26
CA ALA A 390 -2.61 -24.87 6.71
C ALA A 390 -2.91 -24.95 5.21
N ILE A 391 -2.59 -26.07 4.53
CA ILE A 391 -2.92 -26.24 3.10
C ILE A 391 -4.44 -26.29 2.95
N HIS A 392 -4.97 -25.37 2.16
CA HIS A 392 -6.37 -25.34 1.78
C HIS A 392 -6.57 -26.21 0.55
N LYS A 393 -7.44 -27.21 0.68
CA LYS A 393 -7.91 -28.02 -0.46
C LYS A 393 -9.37 -27.72 -0.70
N THR A 394 -9.69 -27.34 -1.93
CA THR A 394 -11.06 -27.09 -2.37
C THR A 394 -11.61 -28.34 -3.06
N ALA A 395 -12.87 -28.69 -2.76
CA ALA A 395 -13.52 -29.86 -3.37
C ALA A 395 -13.87 -29.66 -4.86
N GLY A 396 -13.65 -28.46 -5.41
CA GLY A 396 -13.91 -28.09 -6.79
C GLY A 396 -13.44 -26.67 -7.09
N ALA A 397 -13.60 -26.22 -8.34
CA ALA A 397 -13.18 -24.88 -8.74
C ALA A 397 -13.90 -23.80 -7.90
N PRO A 398 -13.18 -22.80 -7.36
CA PRO A 398 -13.80 -21.72 -6.61
C PRO A 398 -14.91 -21.04 -7.42
N PRO A 399 -16.09 -20.77 -6.80
CA PRO A 399 -17.26 -20.29 -7.53
C PRO A 399 -17.02 -18.92 -8.17
N VAL A 400 -16.24 -18.05 -7.53
CA VAL A 400 -15.90 -16.73 -8.07
C VAL A 400 -15.11 -16.83 -9.37
N ILE A 401 -14.14 -17.76 -9.46
CA ILE A 401 -13.34 -17.98 -10.68
C ILE A 401 -14.25 -18.50 -11.80
N SER A 402 -15.12 -19.45 -11.48
CA SER A 402 -16.06 -20.04 -12.44
C SER A 402 -17.06 -19.01 -12.97
N LEU A 403 -17.62 -18.16 -12.09
CA LEU A 403 -18.52 -17.08 -12.44
C LEU A 403 -17.86 -16.07 -13.37
N VAL A 404 -16.67 -15.61 -13.01
CA VAL A 404 -15.93 -14.61 -13.78
C VAL A 404 -15.50 -15.16 -15.13
N THR A 405 -15.02 -16.41 -15.18
CA THR A 405 -14.65 -17.07 -16.44
C THR A 405 -15.84 -17.16 -17.38
N PHE A 406 -17.01 -17.57 -16.87
CA PHE A 406 -18.25 -17.60 -17.64
C PHE A 406 -18.63 -16.20 -18.14
N LEU A 407 -18.62 -15.19 -17.28
CA LEU A 407 -19.06 -13.84 -17.65
C LEU A 407 -18.12 -13.21 -18.68
N ARG A 408 -16.81 -13.44 -18.58
CA ARG A 408 -15.83 -13.00 -19.58
C ARG A 408 -16.06 -13.63 -20.96
N GLN A 409 -16.33 -14.93 -20.99
CA GLN A 409 -16.65 -15.63 -22.24
C GLN A 409 -17.96 -15.12 -22.84
N TYR A 410 -19.00 -14.97 -22.01
CA TYR A 410 -20.31 -14.50 -22.42
C TYR A 410 -20.27 -13.08 -23.00
N THR A 411 -19.49 -12.18 -22.37
CA THR A 411 -19.35 -10.78 -22.79
C THR A 411 -18.25 -10.56 -23.83
N SER A 412 -17.60 -11.63 -24.33
CA SER A 412 -16.47 -11.55 -25.25
C SER A 412 -15.35 -10.59 -24.78
N ASN A 413 -15.07 -10.58 -23.47
CA ASN A 413 -14.13 -9.67 -22.79
C ASN A 413 -14.39 -8.16 -22.99
N SER A 414 -15.62 -7.76 -23.34
CA SER A 414 -16.00 -6.34 -23.36
C SER A 414 -15.95 -5.71 -21.96
N PRO A 415 -15.69 -4.38 -21.86
CA PRO A 415 -15.70 -3.68 -20.57
C PRO A 415 -17.01 -3.91 -19.83
N THR A 416 -16.92 -4.60 -18.68
CA THR A 416 -18.09 -5.08 -17.94
C THR A 416 -17.91 -4.81 -16.46
N THR A 417 -18.87 -4.10 -15.87
CA THR A 417 -18.95 -3.92 -14.40
C THR A 417 -19.91 -4.95 -13.82
N LEU A 418 -19.43 -5.75 -12.87
CA LEU A 418 -20.21 -6.70 -12.09
C LEU A 418 -20.43 -6.15 -10.68
N VAL A 419 -21.68 -5.86 -10.33
CA VAL A 419 -22.01 -5.52 -8.94
C VAL A 419 -22.04 -6.82 -8.14
N MET A 420 -21.25 -6.89 -7.08
CA MET A 420 -21.12 -8.09 -6.27
C MET A 420 -21.45 -7.76 -4.83
N VAL A 421 -22.31 -8.57 -4.22
CA VAL A 421 -22.60 -8.52 -2.79
C VAL A 421 -21.66 -9.51 -2.11
N PRO A 422 -20.55 -9.05 -1.50
CA PRO A 422 -19.51 -9.94 -1.01
C PRO A 422 -20.02 -10.75 0.18
N GLY A 423 -19.71 -12.05 0.21
CA GLY A 423 -20.18 -12.95 1.27
C GLY A 423 -19.08 -13.49 2.18
N SER A 424 -17.81 -13.46 1.72
CA SER A 424 -16.65 -14.03 2.45
C SER A 424 -15.31 -13.72 1.77
N ALA A 425 -14.21 -14.21 2.35
CA ALA A 425 -12.89 -14.22 1.73
C ALA A 425 -12.87 -14.89 0.34
N ASP A 426 -13.64 -15.97 0.13
CA ASP A 426 -13.63 -16.73 -1.13
C ASP A 426 -14.55 -16.14 -2.21
N VAL A 427 -15.43 -15.21 -1.82
CA VAL A 427 -16.47 -14.61 -2.67
C VAL A 427 -16.50 -13.11 -2.37
N ASN A 428 -15.54 -12.40 -2.97
CA ASN A 428 -15.39 -10.95 -2.86
C ASN A 428 -15.06 -10.30 -4.22
N ASP A 429 -15.29 -9.00 -4.29
CA ASP A 429 -15.15 -8.15 -5.48
C ASP A 429 -13.69 -7.91 -5.90
N HIS A 430 -12.74 -7.88 -4.97
CA HIS A 430 -11.32 -7.73 -5.29
C HIS A 430 -10.79 -8.94 -6.06
N THR A 431 -11.09 -10.15 -5.58
CA THR A 431 -10.72 -11.42 -6.23
C THR A 431 -11.42 -11.56 -7.58
N ALA A 432 -12.73 -11.25 -7.65
CA ALA A 432 -13.48 -11.30 -8.90
C ALA A 432 -12.91 -10.32 -9.95
N THR A 433 -12.54 -9.10 -9.53
CA THR A 433 -11.86 -8.12 -10.40
C THR A 433 -10.55 -8.66 -10.92
N TYR A 434 -9.71 -9.24 -10.05
CA TYR A 434 -8.41 -9.74 -10.46
C TYR A 434 -8.50 -10.84 -11.52
N TYR A 435 -9.28 -11.90 -11.27
CA TYR A 435 -9.52 -12.95 -12.27
C TYR A 435 -10.27 -12.43 -13.52
N GLY A 436 -11.09 -11.40 -13.33
CA GLY A 436 -11.85 -10.72 -14.39
C GLY A 436 -10.96 -9.99 -15.39
N ARG A 437 -9.76 -9.64 -14.95
CA ARG A 437 -8.80 -8.86 -15.71
C ARG A 437 -7.68 -9.67 -16.33
N LEU A 438 -7.43 -10.91 -15.90
CA LEU A 438 -6.30 -11.69 -16.45
C LEU A 438 -6.33 -11.80 -17.97
N ASN A 439 -5.19 -11.84 -18.65
CA ASN A 439 -5.09 -12.07 -20.10
C ASN A 439 -5.93 -11.06 -20.92
N GLY A 440 -5.82 -9.77 -20.59
CA GLY A 440 -6.52 -8.70 -21.33
C GLY A 440 -8.02 -8.57 -21.01
N GLY A 441 -8.52 -9.29 -20.00
CA GLY A 441 -9.91 -9.16 -19.55
C GLY A 441 -10.24 -7.75 -19.05
N GLN A 442 -11.49 -7.36 -19.20
CA GLN A 442 -12.01 -6.05 -18.80
C GLN A 442 -13.22 -6.17 -17.88
N LEU A 443 -13.28 -7.22 -17.05
CA LEU A 443 -14.33 -7.36 -16.05
C LEU A 443 -13.88 -6.74 -14.73
N LEU A 444 -14.67 -5.81 -14.20
CA LEU A 444 -14.45 -5.16 -12.92
C LEU A 444 -15.59 -5.54 -11.98
N ALA A 445 -15.28 -6.19 -10.87
CA ALA A 445 -16.28 -6.42 -9.82
C ALA A 445 -16.22 -5.29 -8.79
N ARG A 446 -17.39 -4.87 -8.30
CA ARG A 446 -17.53 -3.74 -7.38
C ARG A 446 -18.56 -4.04 -6.33
N SER A 447 -18.28 -3.65 -5.09
CA SER A 447 -19.23 -3.68 -3.99
C SER A 447 -19.81 -2.28 -3.75
N LEU A 448 -21.12 -2.21 -3.55
CA LEU A 448 -21.85 -1.00 -3.20
C LEU A 448 -22.37 -1.11 -1.78
N GLY A 449 -22.24 -0.03 -1.01
CA GLY A 449 -22.78 0.03 0.33
C GLY A 449 -24.31 0.01 0.36
N ALA A 450 -24.84 -0.37 1.52
CA ALA A 450 -26.25 -0.45 1.88
C ALA A 450 -27.17 0.69 1.39
N ALA A 451 -26.66 1.92 1.37
CA ALA A 451 -27.45 3.11 1.09
C ALA A 451 -27.87 3.27 -0.38
N HIS A 452 -27.43 2.38 -1.28
CA HIS A 452 -27.52 2.57 -2.73
C HIS A 452 -28.29 1.45 -3.45
N HIS A 453 -29.17 0.73 -2.76
CA HIS A 453 -29.93 -0.37 -3.36
C HIS A 453 -30.76 0.04 -4.59
N SER A 454 -31.44 1.20 -4.53
CA SER A 454 -32.22 1.72 -5.66
C SER A 454 -31.34 1.94 -6.89
N LEU A 455 -30.17 2.56 -6.71
CA LEU A 455 -29.20 2.80 -7.79
C LEU A 455 -28.74 1.49 -8.45
N VAL A 456 -28.52 0.43 -7.67
CA VAL A 456 -28.20 -0.90 -8.24
C VAL A 456 -29.35 -1.40 -9.11
N LEU A 457 -30.59 -1.31 -8.62
CA LEU A 457 -31.74 -1.79 -9.37
C LEU A 457 -32.03 -0.94 -10.63
N ASP A 458 -31.66 0.34 -10.65
CA ASP A 458 -31.89 1.23 -11.77
C ASP A 458 -30.80 1.17 -12.85
N HIS A 459 -29.55 0.87 -12.47
CA HIS A 459 -28.39 1.03 -13.35
C HIS A 459 -27.52 -0.21 -13.52
N ALA A 460 -27.51 -1.18 -12.59
CA ALA A 460 -26.64 -2.34 -12.73
C ALA A 460 -27.12 -3.25 -13.86
N GLU A 461 -26.21 -3.67 -14.74
CA GLU A 461 -26.50 -4.65 -15.80
C GLU A 461 -26.25 -6.09 -15.33
N TRP A 462 -25.23 -6.29 -14.50
CA TRP A 462 -24.83 -7.59 -13.97
C TRP A 462 -24.72 -7.55 -12.44
N VAL A 463 -25.32 -8.54 -11.79
CA VAL A 463 -25.30 -8.66 -10.32
C VAL A 463 -24.96 -10.09 -9.90
N ALA A 464 -23.97 -10.24 -9.03
CA ALA A 464 -23.63 -11.51 -8.37
C ALA A 464 -24.11 -11.50 -6.92
N LEU A 465 -24.94 -12.48 -6.56
CA LEU A 465 -25.54 -12.62 -5.23
C LEU A 465 -25.16 -13.96 -4.61
N ALA A 466 -24.67 -13.95 -3.37
CA ALA A 466 -24.53 -15.19 -2.61
C ALA A 466 -25.89 -15.64 -2.03
N THR A 467 -26.07 -16.93 -1.76
CA THR A 467 -27.21 -17.45 -0.99
C THR A 467 -26.80 -17.75 0.46
N GLY A 468 -27.77 -17.71 1.39
CA GLY A 468 -27.53 -17.95 2.82
C GLY A 468 -27.02 -16.73 3.58
N ASP A 469 -26.34 -16.95 4.70
CA ASP A 469 -25.75 -15.87 5.50
C ASP A 469 -24.50 -15.29 4.80
N GLN A 470 -24.49 -13.97 4.60
CA GLN A 470 -23.55 -13.23 3.75
C GLN A 470 -22.49 -12.45 4.57
N GLY A 471 -22.20 -12.84 5.81
CA GLY A 471 -21.10 -12.25 6.59
C GLY A 471 -21.52 -11.07 7.48
N HIS A 472 -20.66 -10.07 7.69
CA HIS A 472 -20.81 -9.05 8.75
C HIS A 472 -21.79 -7.90 8.42
N HIS A 473 -22.11 -7.63 7.15
CA HIS A 473 -23.10 -6.61 6.73
C HIS A 473 -24.51 -7.21 6.55
N ARG A 474 -24.97 -7.88 7.62
CA ARG A 474 -26.04 -8.90 7.62
C ARG A 474 -27.40 -8.51 7.07
N GLU A 475 -27.79 -7.25 7.15
CA GLU A 475 -29.17 -6.86 6.82
C GLU A 475 -29.29 -6.25 5.43
N HIS A 476 -28.40 -5.33 5.08
CA HIS A 476 -28.48 -4.61 3.81
C HIS A 476 -28.14 -5.48 2.61
N ASP A 477 -27.10 -6.31 2.72
CA ASP A 477 -26.72 -7.24 1.67
C ASP A 477 -27.84 -8.26 1.40
N ARG A 478 -28.56 -8.68 2.46
CA ARG A 478 -29.77 -9.50 2.34
C ARG A 478 -30.93 -8.74 1.71
N GLN A 479 -31.15 -7.48 2.08
CA GLN A 479 -32.19 -6.64 1.48
C GLN A 479 -31.96 -6.44 -0.02
N LEU A 480 -30.74 -6.07 -0.44
CA LEU A 480 -30.42 -5.95 -1.86
C LEU A 480 -30.62 -7.27 -2.60
N SER A 481 -30.10 -8.35 -2.02
CA SER A 481 -30.24 -9.69 -2.58
C SER A 481 -31.71 -10.13 -2.68
N HIS A 482 -32.58 -9.66 -1.79
CA HIS A 482 -34.01 -9.91 -1.85
C HIS A 482 -34.70 -9.06 -2.92
N SER A 483 -34.36 -7.77 -2.99
CA SER A 483 -34.90 -6.85 -3.98
C SER A 483 -34.58 -7.29 -5.40
N VAL A 484 -33.33 -7.60 -5.72
CA VAL A 484 -32.93 -8.07 -7.07
C VAL A 484 -33.70 -9.32 -7.49
N ARG A 485 -33.95 -10.25 -6.56
CA ARG A 485 -34.71 -11.48 -6.84
C ARG A 485 -36.20 -11.25 -7.11
N LYS A 486 -36.78 -10.16 -6.59
CA LYS A 486 -38.22 -9.83 -6.71
C LYS A 486 -38.55 -8.76 -7.75
N ASP A 487 -37.58 -7.93 -8.11
CA ASP A 487 -37.77 -6.68 -8.84
C ASP A 487 -38.23 -6.86 -10.30
N GLY A 488 -38.14 -8.07 -10.86
CA GLY A 488 -38.66 -8.40 -12.20
C GLY A 488 -37.81 -7.87 -13.35
N ARG A 489 -36.99 -6.83 -13.15
CA ARG A 489 -36.02 -6.30 -14.13
C ARG A 489 -34.82 -7.22 -14.34
N PHE A 490 -34.56 -8.14 -13.41
CA PHE A 490 -33.44 -9.08 -13.49
C PHE A 490 -33.92 -10.50 -13.78
N GLN A 491 -33.09 -11.26 -14.49
CA GLN A 491 -33.26 -12.69 -14.72
C GLN A 491 -32.02 -13.45 -14.24
N ARG A 492 -32.24 -14.61 -13.61
CA ARG A 492 -31.14 -15.46 -13.16
C ARG A 492 -30.56 -16.21 -14.36
N MET A 493 -29.29 -15.96 -14.63
CA MET A 493 -28.57 -16.58 -15.75
C MET A 493 -27.99 -17.93 -15.36
N ARG A 494 -27.30 -17.99 -14.23
CA ARG A 494 -26.60 -19.20 -13.78
C ARG A 494 -26.37 -19.17 -12.28
N GLN A 495 -26.11 -20.34 -11.71
CA GLN A 495 -25.70 -20.50 -10.31
C GLN A 495 -24.54 -21.50 -10.21
N TRP A 496 -23.66 -21.28 -9.23
CA TRP A 496 -22.55 -22.18 -8.89
C TRP A 496 -22.63 -22.59 -7.43
N PRO A 497 -22.40 -23.88 -7.11
CA PRO A 497 -22.29 -24.33 -5.72
C PRO A 497 -21.07 -23.68 -5.07
N TRP A 498 -21.18 -23.35 -3.79
CA TRP A 498 -20.09 -22.75 -3.03
C TRP A 498 -19.74 -23.57 -1.78
N SER A 499 -20.43 -23.39 -0.65
CA SER A 499 -20.14 -24.11 0.59
C SER A 499 -21.36 -24.22 1.50
N GLN A 500 -21.48 -25.32 2.24
CA GLN A 500 -22.58 -25.57 3.19
C GLN A 500 -23.98 -25.43 2.56
N GLY A 501 -24.16 -25.96 1.34
CA GLY A 501 -25.43 -25.85 0.60
C GLY A 501 -25.72 -24.46 0.02
N ARG A 502 -24.80 -23.50 0.18
CA ARG A 502 -24.88 -22.17 -0.44
C ARG A 502 -24.39 -22.19 -1.89
N SER A 503 -24.78 -21.17 -2.62
CA SER A 503 -24.50 -20.95 -4.03
C SER A 503 -24.23 -19.47 -4.29
N VAL A 504 -23.53 -19.19 -5.39
CA VAL A 504 -23.42 -17.85 -5.96
C VAL A 504 -24.28 -17.82 -7.21
N GLU A 505 -25.19 -16.85 -7.30
CA GLU A 505 -26.11 -16.65 -8.40
C GLU A 505 -25.67 -15.44 -9.22
N LEU A 506 -25.66 -15.58 -10.55
CA LEU A 506 -25.47 -14.48 -11.48
C LEU A 506 -26.80 -14.06 -12.09
N TRP A 507 -27.07 -12.76 -12.00
CA TRP A 507 -28.27 -12.11 -12.49
C TRP A 507 -27.89 -11.10 -13.56
N GLN A 508 -28.69 -11.05 -14.62
CA GLN A 508 -28.57 -10.10 -15.71
C GLN A 508 -29.84 -9.27 -15.78
N ARG A 509 -29.70 -7.96 -16.03
CA ARG A 509 -30.85 -7.12 -16.39
C ARG A 509 -31.47 -7.63 -17.69
N ARG A 510 -32.80 -7.72 -17.72
CA ARG A 510 -33.50 -8.11 -18.95
C ARG A 510 -33.36 -7.00 -20.01
N PRO A 511 -33.22 -7.34 -21.30
CA PRO A 511 -33.05 -6.34 -22.35
C PRO A 511 -34.18 -5.30 -22.43
N ASP A 512 -35.41 -5.73 -22.13
CA ASP A 512 -36.66 -4.97 -22.13
C ASP A 512 -36.96 -4.25 -20.80
N ALA A 513 -36.17 -4.48 -19.76
CA ALA A 513 -36.36 -3.83 -18.48
C ALA A 513 -36.07 -2.33 -18.55
N ALA A 514 -36.90 -1.54 -17.86
CA ALA A 514 -36.67 -0.11 -17.70
C ALA A 514 -35.30 0.18 -17.06
N ARG A 515 -34.62 1.21 -17.58
CA ARG A 515 -33.36 1.74 -17.07
C ARG A 515 -33.59 3.11 -16.46
N GLY A 516 -32.84 3.43 -15.42
CA GLY A 516 -32.75 4.80 -14.93
C GLY A 516 -32.17 5.74 -15.99
N GLN A 517 -32.27 7.05 -15.76
CA GLN A 517 -31.68 8.05 -16.66
C GLN A 517 -30.16 7.79 -16.85
N PRO A 518 -29.61 7.90 -18.07
CA PRO A 518 -28.18 7.69 -18.28
C PRO A 518 -27.33 8.59 -17.40
N PHE A 519 -26.33 8.00 -16.74
CA PHE A 519 -25.49 8.73 -15.79
C PHE A 519 -24.76 9.92 -16.44
N ALA A 520 -24.40 9.84 -17.73
CA ALA A 520 -23.81 10.97 -18.46
C ALA A 520 -24.70 12.22 -18.45
N GLN A 521 -26.03 12.07 -18.51
CA GLN A 521 -26.95 13.21 -18.43
C GLN A 521 -27.10 13.72 -17.00
N GLN A 522 -27.21 12.80 -16.03
CA GLN A 522 -27.24 13.16 -14.61
C GLN A 522 -25.98 13.91 -14.20
N PHE A 523 -24.81 13.49 -14.71
CA PHE A 523 -23.53 14.14 -14.46
C PHE A 523 -23.53 15.61 -14.88
N VAL A 524 -24.08 15.94 -16.06
CA VAL A 524 -24.18 17.33 -16.52
C VAL A 524 -24.99 18.18 -15.53
N THR A 525 -26.16 17.69 -15.12
CA THR A 525 -27.01 18.37 -14.14
C THR A 525 -26.30 18.54 -12.79
N MET A 526 -25.62 17.49 -12.30
CA MET A 526 -24.87 17.56 -11.05
C MET A 526 -23.68 18.53 -11.13
N ALA A 527 -22.97 18.56 -12.27
CA ALA A 527 -21.86 19.47 -12.48
C ALA A 527 -22.32 20.93 -12.52
N GLN A 528 -23.46 21.24 -13.14
CA GLN A 528 -24.08 22.56 -13.05
C GLN A 528 -24.44 22.93 -11.61
N GLY A 529 -24.84 21.94 -10.80
CA GLY A 529 -25.12 22.10 -9.38
C GLY A 529 -23.97 22.74 -8.59
N LEU A 530 -22.71 22.55 -9.02
CA LEU A 530 -21.52 23.18 -8.43
C LEU A 530 -21.58 24.72 -8.44
N ALA A 531 -22.41 25.32 -9.30
CA ALA A 531 -22.68 26.77 -9.29
C ALA A 531 -23.38 27.25 -8.00
N HIS A 532 -23.86 26.34 -7.14
CA HIS A 532 -24.46 26.64 -5.84
C HIS A 532 -23.47 26.46 -4.66
N GLY A 533 -22.19 26.20 -4.95
CA GLY A 533 -21.14 26.16 -3.92
C GLY A 533 -21.17 24.89 -3.06
N PRO A 534 -20.98 25.01 -1.73
CA PRO A 534 -20.86 23.86 -0.83
C PRO A 534 -22.01 22.85 -0.90
N SER A 535 -23.26 23.31 -1.00
CA SER A 535 -24.43 22.43 -1.11
C SER A 535 -24.43 21.61 -2.41
N GLY A 536 -24.12 22.25 -3.54
CA GLY A 536 -23.96 21.59 -4.83
C GLY A 536 -22.79 20.60 -4.84
N LEU A 537 -21.67 20.96 -4.23
CA LEU A 537 -20.50 20.08 -4.09
C LEU A 537 -20.81 18.86 -3.21
N ALA A 538 -21.54 19.03 -2.10
CA ALA A 538 -21.95 17.94 -1.23
C ALA A 538 -22.80 16.91 -1.98
N GLN A 539 -23.81 17.37 -2.72
CA GLN A 539 -24.64 16.52 -3.57
C GLN A 539 -23.82 15.83 -4.66
N PHE A 540 -22.91 16.56 -5.32
CA PHE A 540 -22.03 15.99 -6.33
C PHE A 540 -21.17 14.85 -5.77
N ILE A 541 -20.51 15.06 -4.63
CA ILE A 541 -19.65 14.05 -3.98
C ILE A 541 -20.46 12.84 -3.51
N GLN A 542 -21.66 13.06 -2.98
CA GLN A 542 -22.53 11.98 -2.49
C GLN A 542 -22.97 11.04 -3.61
N GLN A 543 -23.21 11.57 -4.82
CA GLN A 543 -23.68 10.79 -5.96
C GLN A 543 -22.54 10.19 -6.80
N ILE A 544 -21.39 10.88 -6.91
CA ILE A 544 -20.33 10.45 -7.83
C ILE A 544 -19.74 9.09 -7.45
N GLY A 545 -19.52 8.84 -6.15
CA GLY A 545 -18.88 7.62 -5.64
C GLY A 545 -19.66 6.35 -5.99
N PRO A 546 -20.96 6.26 -5.67
CA PRO A 546 -21.80 5.11 -6.04
C PRO A 546 -21.85 4.87 -7.55
N HIS A 547 -21.98 5.91 -8.37
CA HIS A 547 -21.99 5.75 -9.82
C HIS A 547 -20.65 5.26 -10.38
N HIS A 548 -19.52 5.64 -9.78
CA HIS A 548 -18.19 5.10 -10.10
C HIS A 548 -18.04 3.61 -9.74
N GLN A 549 -18.83 3.10 -8.78
CA GLN A 549 -18.89 1.66 -8.52
C GLN A 549 -19.78 0.93 -9.54
N LEU A 550 -20.81 1.58 -10.07
CA LEU A 550 -21.70 1.01 -11.10
C LEU A 550 -21.08 1.04 -12.51
N ASP A 551 -20.26 2.03 -12.79
CA ASP A 551 -19.46 2.18 -14.01
C ASP A 551 -17.97 2.22 -13.66
N GLY A 552 -17.39 1.04 -13.37
CA GLY A 552 -15.99 0.92 -12.98
C GLY A 552 -14.99 1.29 -14.09
N HIS A 553 -15.46 1.45 -15.33
CA HIS A 553 -14.67 1.87 -16.49
C HIS A 553 -14.80 3.37 -16.79
N PHE A 554 -15.67 4.08 -16.06
CA PHE A 554 -15.94 5.50 -16.25
C PHE A 554 -16.32 5.87 -17.69
N LEU A 555 -17.07 4.99 -18.38
CA LEU A 555 -17.46 5.17 -19.78
C LEU A 555 -18.23 6.47 -20.02
N TYR A 556 -18.98 6.93 -19.02
CA TYR A 556 -19.71 8.20 -19.10
C TYR A 556 -18.79 9.42 -19.36
N GLN A 557 -17.53 9.41 -18.90
CA GLN A 557 -16.63 10.56 -18.99
C GLN A 557 -16.39 10.96 -20.45
N ARG A 558 -16.15 9.97 -21.31
CA ARG A 558 -15.94 10.19 -22.75
C ARG A 558 -17.18 10.78 -23.41
N SER A 559 -18.36 10.27 -23.07
CA SER A 559 -19.63 10.76 -23.61
C SER A 559 -19.90 12.22 -23.20
N VAL A 560 -19.66 12.56 -21.93
CA VAL A 560 -19.80 13.92 -21.41
C VAL A 560 -18.78 14.86 -22.05
N GLU A 561 -17.53 14.44 -22.20
CA GLU A 561 -16.49 15.27 -22.80
C GLU A 561 -16.80 15.61 -24.28
N VAL A 562 -17.21 14.60 -25.07
CA VAL A 562 -17.59 14.80 -26.48
C VAL A 562 -18.77 15.75 -26.59
N TRP A 563 -19.82 15.53 -25.79
CA TRP A 563 -21.00 16.38 -25.75
C TRP A 563 -20.63 17.83 -25.36
N ALA A 564 -19.85 18.02 -24.30
CA ALA A 564 -19.49 19.34 -23.81
C ALA A 564 -18.65 20.12 -24.83
N ARG A 565 -17.68 19.46 -25.49
CA ARG A 565 -16.89 20.10 -26.56
C ARG A 565 -17.74 20.51 -27.75
N GLN A 566 -18.69 19.69 -28.18
CA GLN A 566 -19.63 20.04 -29.25
C GLN A 566 -20.54 21.20 -28.85
N ARG A 567 -21.02 21.22 -27.60
CA ARG A 567 -21.84 22.30 -27.05
C ARG A 567 -21.08 23.62 -27.04
N LEU A 568 -19.80 23.63 -26.65
CA LEU A 568 -18.96 24.83 -26.68
C LEU A 568 -18.61 25.32 -28.08
N ALA A 569 -18.49 24.41 -29.06
CA ALA A 569 -18.30 24.80 -30.45
C ALA A 569 -19.50 25.58 -31.01
N GLN A 570 -20.71 25.30 -30.52
CA GLN A 570 -21.94 26.01 -30.90
C GLN A 570 -22.17 27.26 -30.04
N GLN A 571 -21.89 27.17 -28.73
CA GLN A 571 -22.10 28.25 -27.78
C GLN A 571 -20.88 28.33 -26.83
N PRO A 572 -19.89 29.20 -27.12
CA PRO A 572 -18.61 29.23 -26.41
C PRO A 572 -18.68 29.51 -24.89
N GLN A 573 -19.79 30.11 -24.42
CA GLN A 573 -20.03 30.42 -23.01
C GLN A 573 -21.11 29.51 -22.38
N ALA A 574 -21.39 28.34 -22.97
CA ALA A 574 -22.37 27.41 -22.45
C ALA A 574 -21.90 26.84 -21.09
N THR A 575 -22.52 27.31 -20.01
CA THR A 575 -22.10 27.03 -18.63
C THR A 575 -22.27 25.56 -18.24
N ASP A 576 -23.25 24.88 -18.83
CA ASP A 576 -23.49 23.44 -18.71
C ASP A 576 -22.27 22.60 -19.13
N ALA A 577 -21.71 22.92 -20.31
CA ALA A 577 -20.53 22.29 -20.83
C ALA A 577 -19.27 22.67 -20.06
N LEU A 578 -19.11 23.95 -19.71
CA LEU A 578 -17.95 24.42 -18.95
C LEU A 578 -17.88 23.79 -17.55
N TRP A 579 -19.00 23.72 -16.81
CA TRP A 579 -19.07 23.04 -15.51
C TRP A 579 -18.78 21.56 -15.64
N SER A 580 -19.33 20.90 -16.67
CA SER A 580 -19.08 19.48 -16.93
C SER A 580 -17.60 19.19 -17.19
N LEU A 581 -16.93 20.01 -18.03
CA LEU A 581 -15.50 19.86 -18.29
C LEU A 581 -14.64 20.18 -17.07
N ALA A 582 -14.99 21.22 -16.30
CA ALA A 582 -14.29 21.52 -15.05
C ALA A 582 -14.41 20.35 -14.07
N ALA A 583 -15.61 19.82 -13.85
CA ALA A 583 -15.86 18.69 -12.95
C ALA A 583 -15.15 17.41 -13.40
N LEU A 584 -15.18 17.08 -14.70
CA LEU A 584 -14.45 15.93 -15.25
C LEU A 584 -12.96 16.03 -15.00
N ASN A 585 -12.36 17.18 -15.28
CA ASN A 585 -10.91 17.37 -15.13
C ASN A 585 -10.49 17.40 -13.65
N ILE A 586 -11.36 17.86 -12.73
CA ILE A 586 -11.15 17.71 -11.29
C ILE A 586 -11.14 16.23 -10.89
N LEU A 587 -12.12 15.44 -11.36
CA LEU A 587 -12.19 14.00 -11.07
C LEU A 587 -11.01 13.21 -11.65
N GLN A 588 -10.53 13.61 -12.83
CA GLN A 588 -9.34 13.03 -13.47
C GLN A 588 -8.02 13.55 -12.88
N GLN A 589 -8.08 14.43 -11.88
CA GLN A 589 -6.94 15.09 -11.26
C GLN A 589 -6.03 15.83 -12.27
N ASP A 590 -6.62 16.38 -13.33
CA ASP A 590 -5.94 17.25 -14.29
C ASP A 590 -6.11 18.71 -13.87
N ALA A 591 -5.27 19.15 -12.93
CA ALA A 591 -5.34 20.50 -12.39
C ALA A 591 -5.17 21.59 -13.45
N ARG A 592 -4.39 21.34 -14.51
CA ARG A 592 -4.16 22.31 -15.58
C ARG A 592 -5.42 22.49 -16.44
N ALA A 593 -6.06 21.39 -16.83
CA ALA A 593 -7.30 21.45 -17.58
C ALA A 593 -8.46 21.99 -16.72
N ALA A 594 -8.53 21.60 -15.45
CA ALA A 594 -9.50 22.14 -14.50
C ALA A 594 -9.34 23.67 -14.32
N ASP A 595 -8.12 24.17 -14.12
CA ASP A 595 -7.83 25.61 -14.05
C ASP A 595 -8.28 26.34 -15.33
N HIS A 596 -8.03 25.75 -16.49
CA HIS A 596 -8.46 26.31 -17.77
C HIS A 596 -9.99 26.46 -17.87
N TRP A 597 -10.75 25.40 -17.59
CA TRP A 597 -12.21 25.43 -17.67
C TRP A 597 -12.84 26.32 -16.59
N LEU A 598 -12.30 26.30 -15.38
CA LEU A 598 -12.76 27.19 -14.30
C LEU A 598 -12.47 28.67 -14.60
N ASN A 599 -11.37 28.98 -15.29
CA ASN A 599 -11.10 30.34 -15.76
C ASN A 599 -12.12 30.77 -16.83
N GLN A 600 -12.50 29.89 -17.75
CA GLN A 600 -13.57 30.18 -18.72
C GLN A 600 -14.93 30.37 -18.02
N LEU A 601 -15.26 29.56 -17.01
CA LEU A 601 -16.46 29.74 -16.18
C LEU A 601 -16.47 31.08 -15.47
N ASN A 602 -15.34 31.50 -14.89
CA ASN A 602 -15.24 32.81 -14.24
C ASN A 602 -15.52 33.96 -15.21
N ASN A 603 -15.08 33.85 -16.46
CA ASN A 603 -15.37 34.86 -17.48
C ASN A 603 -16.86 34.85 -17.89
N ALA A 604 -17.50 33.68 -17.92
CA ALA A 604 -18.92 33.54 -18.23
C ALA A 604 -19.85 33.93 -17.07
N LEU A 605 -19.37 33.80 -15.82
CA LEU A 605 -20.12 34.02 -14.59
C LEU A 605 -19.31 34.89 -13.59
N PRO A 606 -19.00 36.17 -13.92
CA PRO A 606 -18.09 37.00 -13.12
C PRO A 606 -18.60 37.32 -11.71
N GLU A 607 -19.92 37.31 -11.51
CA GLU A 607 -20.55 37.56 -10.20
C GLU A 607 -20.63 36.31 -9.31
N ASN A 608 -20.41 35.12 -9.91
CA ASN A 608 -20.47 33.86 -9.19
C ASN A 608 -19.09 33.55 -8.57
N PRO A 609 -18.98 33.46 -7.23
CA PRO A 609 -17.71 33.21 -6.56
C PRO A 609 -17.18 31.79 -6.70
N TRP A 610 -18.03 30.82 -7.09
CA TRP A 610 -17.68 29.40 -7.02
C TRP A 610 -16.66 28.95 -8.07
N PRO A 611 -16.73 29.35 -9.36
CA PRO A 611 -15.66 29.10 -10.31
C PRO A 611 -14.28 29.55 -9.78
N THR A 612 -14.21 30.75 -9.21
CA THR A 612 -12.97 31.28 -8.64
C THR A 612 -12.53 30.54 -7.37
N THR A 613 -13.47 30.16 -6.51
CA THR A 613 -13.20 29.38 -5.29
C THR A 613 -12.62 28.01 -5.64
N TYR A 614 -13.26 27.27 -6.55
CA TYR A 614 -12.77 25.97 -7.01
C TYR A 614 -11.44 26.09 -7.73
N ARG A 615 -11.25 27.14 -8.55
CA ARG A 615 -9.98 27.39 -9.24
C ARG A 615 -8.84 27.63 -8.27
N ALA A 616 -9.06 28.47 -7.25
CA ALA A 616 -8.08 28.71 -6.19
C ALA A 616 -7.77 27.40 -5.42
N ALA A 617 -8.78 26.58 -5.13
CA ALA A 617 -8.58 25.28 -4.49
C ALA A 617 -7.78 24.30 -5.37
N VAL A 618 -8.11 24.18 -6.66
CA VAL A 618 -7.37 23.35 -7.63
C VAL A 618 -5.90 23.78 -7.72
N LEU A 619 -5.64 25.08 -7.84
CA LEU A 619 -4.27 25.62 -7.88
C LEU A 619 -3.51 25.36 -6.58
N LEU A 620 -4.19 25.45 -5.42
CA LEU A 620 -3.58 25.14 -4.13
C LEU A 620 -3.23 23.65 -4.02
N ILE A 621 -4.13 22.76 -4.46
CA ILE A 621 -3.91 21.30 -4.50
C ILE A 621 -2.74 20.95 -5.42
N ASP A 622 -2.59 21.67 -6.54
CA ASP A 622 -1.48 21.53 -7.51
C ASP A 622 -0.16 22.20 -7.06
N TRP A 623 -0.04 22.58 -5.79
CA TRP A 623 1.13 23.24 -5.20
C TRP A 623 1.49 24.59 -5.86
N LYS A 624 0.48 25.37 -6.27
CA LYS A 624 0.62 26.74 -6.81
C LYS A 624 -0.02 27.79 -5.88
N PRO A 625 0.44 27.94 -4.62
CA PRO A 625 -0.21 28.80 -3.62
C PRO A 625 -0.25 30.28 -4.04
N TRP A 626 0.78 30.77 -4.73
CA TRP A 626 0.86 32.15 -5.21
C TRP A 626 -0.20 32.46 -6.27
N SER A 627 -0.42 31.52 -7.19
CA SER A 627 -1.46 31.63 -8.22
C SER A 627 -2.86 31.52 -7.60
N ALA A 628 -3.05 30.57 -6.68
CA ALA A 628 -4.29 30.42 -5.93
C ALA A 628 -4.68 31.70 -5.17
N ARG A 629 -3.72 32.31 -4.44
CA ARG A 629 -3.90 33.59 -3.75
C ARG A 629 -4.32 34.69 -4.72
N ARG A 630 -3.59 34.85 -5.82
CA ARG A 630 -3.87 35.91 -6.82
C ARG A 630 -5.28 35.78 -7.40
N VAL A 631 -5.68 34.55 -7.74
CA VAL A 631 -7.00 34.24 -8.25
C VAL A 631 -8.08 34.54 -7.22
N ALA A 632 -7.90 34.10 -5.97
CA ALA A 632 -8.89 34.35 -4.92
C ALA A 632 -9.05 35.83 -4.58
N HIS A 633 -7.94 36.55 -4.37
CA HIS A 633 -7.94 37.98 -4.03
C HIS A 633 -8.44 38.88 -5.16
N GLY A 634 -8.37 38.41 -6.41
CA GLY A 634 -8.85 39.15 -7.58
C GLY A 634 -10.37 39.16 -7.72
N HIS A 635 -11.10 38.35 -6.95
CA HIS A 635 -12.56 38.27 -7.05
C HIS A 635 -13.24 39.43 -6.28
N PRO A 636 -14.28 40.08 -6.85
CA PRO A 636 -14.98 41.18 -6.18
C PRO A 636 -15.54 40.79 -4.80
N ARG A 637 -16.08 39.57 -4.69
CA ARG A 637 -16.68 39.03 -3.45
C ARG A 637 -15.68 38.39 -2.48
N PHE A 638 -14.37 38.60 -2.65
CA PHE A 638 -13.35 37.98 -1.79
C PHE A 638 -13.55 38.28 -0.29
N GLN A 639 -14.04 39.47 0.06
CA GLN A 639 -14.28 39.82 1.47
C GLN A 639 -15.57 39.22 2.03
N ASP A 640 -16.55 38.99 1.17
CA ASP A 640 -17.91 38.61 1.55
C ASP A 640 -18.10 37.09 1.63
N GLU A 641 -17.41 36.33 0.78
CA GLU A 641 -17.54 34.88 0.68
C GLU A 641 -16.59 34.13 1.61
N PRO A 642 -17.08 33.49 2.69
CA PRO A 642 -16.22 32.91 3.73
C PRO A 642 -15.26 31.84 3.20
N LEU A 643 -15.76 30.92 2.38
CA LEU A 643 -14.94 29.84 1.82
C LEU A 643 -13.87 30.36 0.86
N LEU A 644 -14.22 31.30 -0.04
CA LEU A 644 -13.27 31.92 -0.97
C LEU A 644 -12.16 32.65 -0.21
N LYS A 645 -12.54 33.41 0.82
CA LYS A 645 -11.61 34.10 1.70
C LYS A 645 -10.67 33.10 2.39
N ALA A 646 -11.21 32.06 3.01
CA ALA A 646 -10.42 31.05 3.71
C ALA A 646 -9.42 30.34 2.77
N VAL A 647 -9.83 29.99 1.55
CA VAL A 647 -8.94 29.40 0.54
C VAL A 647 -7.84 30.38 0.12
N GLY A 648 -8.16 31.66 -0.08
CA GLY A 648 -7.18 32.69 -0.43
C GLY A 648 -6.17 32.98 0.69
N GLU A 649 -6.64 33.08 1.94
CA GLU A 649 -5.77 33.26 3.11
C GLU A 649 -4.90 32.02 3.37
N LEU A 650 -5.47 30.81 3.20
CA LEU A 650 -4.71 29.57 3.29
C LEU A 650 -3.63 29.53 2.21
N ALA A 651 -3.96 29.89 0.97
CA ALA A 651 -2.99 29.97 -0.11
C ALA A 651 -1.88 30.99 0.18
N ALA A 652 -2.18 32.11 0.83
CA ALA A 652 -1.17 33.08 1.25
C ALA A 652 -0.22 32.50 2.32
N VAL A 653 -0.77 31.86 3.37
CA VAL A 653 0.02 31.24 4.44
C VAL A 653 0.89 30.10 3.90
N VAL A 654 0.31 29.21 3.08
CA VAL A 654 1.05 28.11 2.43
C VAL A 654 2.11 28.64 1.46
N GLY A 655 1.87 29.80 0.84
CA GLY A 655 2.84 30.52 0.02
C GLY A 655 3.98 31.17 0.81
N GLY A 656 3.94 31.15 2.14
CA GLY A 656 4.98 31.68 3.04
C GLY A 656 4.63 33.03 3.68
N ASP A 657 3.46 33.61 3.41
CA ASP A 657 3.03 34.87 4.01
C ASP A 657 2.37 34.64 5.38
N LEU A 658 3.20 34.44 6.40
CA LEU A 658 2.75 34.18 7.78
C LEU A 658 2.00 35.38 8.40
N THR A 659 2.10 36.58 7.84
CA THR A 659 1.35 37.75 8.31
C THR A 659 -0.16 37.59 8.12
N ARG A 660 -0.58 36.67 7.25
CA ARG A 660 -1.98 36.33 6.97
C ARG A 660 -2.56 35.29 7.93
N LEU A 661 -1.77 34.73 8.86
CA LEU A 661 -2.27 33.79 9.86
C LEU A 661 -3.48 34.31 10.66
N PRO A 662 -3.52 35.57 11.14
CA PRO A 662 -4.70 36.10 11.84
C PRO A 662 -5.93 36.16 10.94
N ALA A 663 -5.75 36.51 9.65
CA ALA A 663 -6.84 36.56 8.68
C ALA A 663 -7.39 35.15 8.40
N LEU A 664 -6.50 34.17 8.22
CA LEU A 664 -6.88 32.76 8.07
C LEU A 664 -7.63 32.25 9.31
N GLN A 665 -7.12 32.55 10.52
CA GLN A 665 -7.76 32.14 11.77
C GLN A 665 -9.17 32.75 11.93
N ALA A 666 -9.41 33.96 11.41
CA ALA A 666 -10.72 34.59 11.40
C ALA A 666 -11.66 34.02 10.31
N SER A 667 -11.15 33.70 9.12
CA SER A 667 -11.96 33.20 8.00
C SER A 667 -12.26 31.70 8.08
N TRP A 668 -11.35 30.90 8.64
CA TRP A 668 -11.44 29.44 8.64
C TRP A 668 -12.69 28.90 9.36
N PRO A 669 -13.02 29.33 10.60
CA PRO A 669 -14.22 28.86 11.28
C PRO A 669 -15.49 29.16 10.49
N ARG A 670 -15.58 30.35 9.89
CA ARG A 670 -16.75 30.74 9.08
C ARG A 670 -16.90 29.89 7.82
N ALA A 671 -15.78 29.55 7.17
CA ALA A 671 -15.80 28.64 6.03
C ALA A 671 -16.24 27.22 6.44
N VAL A 672 -15.78 26.74 7.59
CA VAL A 672 -16.19 25.45 8.15
C VAL A 672 -17.68 25.46 8.49
N ASP A 673 -18.18 26.52 9.15
CA ASP A 673 -19.59 26.67 9.48
C ASP A 673 -20.46 26.72 8.22
N GLN A 674 -20.03 27.46 7.18
CA GLN A 674 -20.72 27.51 5.89
C GLN A 674 -20.84 26.12 5.26
N VAL A 675 -19.77 25.31 5.29
CA VAL A 675 -19.80 23.94 4.76
C VAL A 675 -20.68 23.03 5.61
N ASN A 676 -20.55 23.11 6.94
CA ASN A 676 -21.33 22.27 7.87
C ASN A 676 -22.83 22.57 7.86
N GLN A 677 -23.24 23.81 7.60
CA GLN A 677 -24.66 24.14 7.44
C GLN A 677 -25.28 23.56 6.16
N THR A 678 -24.44 23.15 5.20
CA THR A 678 -24.86 22.61 3.90
C THR A 678 -24.73 21.09 3.77
N LEU A 679 -24.05 20.45 4.73
CA LEU A 679 -23.91 18.99 4.85
C LEU A 679 -24.95 18.45 5.83
#